data_AF-A0A673YR34-F1
#
_entry.id   AF-A0A673YR34-F1
#
_cell.length_a   1.000
_cell.length_b   1.000
_cell.length_c   1.000
_cell.angle_alpha   90.00
_cell.angle_beta   90.00
_cell.angle_gamma   90.00
#
_symmetry.space_group_name_H-M   'P 1'
#
loop_
_entity.id
_entity.type
_entity.pdbx_description
1 polymer ?
#
loop_
_entity_poly.entity_id
_entity_poly.type
_entity_poly.pdbx_seq_one_letter_code
_entity_poly.pdbx_strand_id
1 'polypeptide(L)'
;MFQQLMKQVTELTIDTEERLKGVIDLIFEKAISEPNFSVAYANMCRCLIGLKVPTTDKPGVTVNFRKLLLNRCQKEFEKDKDDDVIFEKKQKELDAAATEEKDRLKAELEEAKDKARRRSLGNIKFIGELFKLKMLTEAIMHDCIVKLLKNHDEESLECLCRLLSTIGKDLDFEKAKPRMDQYFAQMDKIIKEKKTSSRIRFMLQDVLDLRRNTWVPRRGEQGPKTIDQIHKDAELEEHREVLKVQQSQPQDEGWNTVPISTKSRPIDTSRLSKITKVSDTLYCGFSATYRRPILMKREAALTPPPAQNKPALSEEMLGKKSTAIIEEYLHINDMKEALQCVVEMNSTPLLFVFVRSGLESTLERSPIARERMGLLLHQLYKAGTLPKEQYYRGLQEILEVAEDMAIDVPHIWLYLAELITPMLHEGGIPMGQLFKEISKPLVPQGTAGVLLVQILTLLCKGMSHKKAGAMWREAGLSWKDFLPEDEDVNKFVTEKNVEFTLGGGEDDETEKSSKKELSSEELTKQLDRLIQDKADNQRIYDWVEANLDETQMSSNMFVRAVMTSICQSAIICESPYKLDAKVITRSAKLLHKYLKDEQKELQALYALQALMVEMEQPANLLRMFFDTLYDEDVIKEEAFYKWESSKDPAEMQGKGVALKSVTAFFTWLREAEDEESDNNS
;
A
#
# COMPACT_ATOMS: atom_id res chain seq x y z
N MET A 1 -1.87 -13.76 22.04
CA MET A 1 -3.07 -14.53 21.58
C MET A 1 -2.85 -15.99 21.13
N PHE A 2 -2.08 -16.31 20.07
CA PHE A 2 -2.08 -17.65 19.39
C PHE A 2 -2.03 -18.89 20.31
N GLN A 3 -1.17 -18.90 21.34
CA GLN A 3 -1.03 -20.05 22.24
C GLN A 3 -2.33 -20.38 23.01
N GLN A 4 -3.16 -19.37 23.29
CA GLN A 4 -4.40 -19.50 24.05
C GLN A 4 -5.54 -20.10 23.19
N LEU A 5 -5.62 -19.71 21.92
CA LEU A 5 -6.46 -20.38 20.91
C LEU A 5 -6.00 -21.83 20.70
N MET A 6 -4.69 -22.07 20.62
CA MET A 6 -4.15 -23.43 20.53
C MET A 6 -4.49 -24.30 21.74
N LYS A 7 -4.49 -23.73 22.94
CA LYS A 7 -4.94 -24.41 24.16
C LYS A 7 -6.41 -24.81 24.04
N GLN A 8 -7.30 -23.88 23.67
CA GLN A 8 -8.73 -24.17 23.46
C GLN A 8 -8.95 -25.27 22.40
N VAL A 9 -8.23 -25.21 21.28
CA VAL A 9 -8.30 -26.24 20.20
C VAL A 9 -7.80 -27.61 20.70
N THR A 10 -6.85 -27.64 21.64
CA THR A 10 -6.35 -28.88 22.26
C THR A 10 -7.28 -29.40 23.37
N GLU A 11 -8.10 -28.53 23.97
CA GLU A 11 -9.15 -28.87 24.94
C GLU A 11 -10.44 -29.41 24.27
N LEU A 12 -10.57 -29.30 22.94
CA LEU A 12 -11.67 -29.91 22.19
C LEU A 12 -11.59 -31.45 22.24
N THR A 13 -12.74 -32.09 22.43
CA THR A 13 -12.88 -33.56 22.39
C THR A 13 -12.84 -34.07 20.93
N ILE A 14 -11.64 -34.13 20.35
CA ILE A 14 -11.39 -34.69 19.00
C ILE A 14 -11.15 -36.20 19.12
N ASP A 15 -12.21 -36.94 19.47
CA ASP A 15 -12.21 -38.37 19.78
C ASP A 15 -12.67 -39.27 18.61
N THR A 16 -13.40 -38.74 17.63
CA THR A 16 -13.86 -39.48 16.44
C THR A 16 -13.12 -39.13 15.16
N GLU A 17 -13.09 -40.07 14.19
CA GLU A 17 -12.53 -39.83 12.86
C GLU A 17 -13.26 -38.72 12.10
N GLU A 18 -14.56 -38.56 12.31
CA GLU A 18 -15.38 -37.49 11.72
C GLU A 18 -15.00 -36.11 12.26
N ARG A 19 -14.83 -35.98 13.59
CA ARG A 19 -14.35 -34.74 14.22
C ARG A 19 -12.94 -34.40 13.76
N LEU A 20 -12.04 -35.39 13.67
CA LEU A 20 -10.67 -35.18 13.20
C LEU A 20 -10.61 -34.72 11.73
N LYS A 21 -11.50 -35.24 10.87
CA LYS A 21 -11.69 -34.75 9.49
C LYS A 21 -12.21 -33.31 9.48
N GLY A 22 -13.30 -33.03 10.19
CA GLY A 22 -13.92 -31.69 10.23
C GLY A 22 -12.97 -30.60 10.74
N VAL A 23 -12.12 -30.89 11.74
CA VAL A 23 -11.07 -29.97 12.20
C VAL A 23 -10.02 -29.71 11.11
N ILE A 24 -9.59 -30.74 10.39
CA ILE A 24 -8.66 -30.58 9.24
C ILE A 24 -9.32 -29.77 8.11
N ASP A 25 -10.61 -30.02 7.82
CA ASP A 25 -11.37 -29.32 6.78
C ASP A 25 -11.50 -27.82 7.10
N LEU A 26 -11.86 -27.47 8.34
CA LEU A 26 -11.96 -26.08 8.82
C LEU A 26 -10.62 -25.35 8.80
N ILE A 27 -9.52 -26.01 9.21
CA ILE A 27 -8.17 -25.42 9.15
C ILE A 27 -7.76 -25.19 7.69
N PHE A 28 -8.08 -26.11 6.78
CA PHE A 28 -7.79 -25.95 5.35
C PHE A 28 -8.60 -24.80 4.73
N GLU A 29 -9.91 -24.74 4.99
CA GLU A 29 -10.75 -23.66 4.48
C GLU A 29 -10.25 -22.28 4.96
N LYS A 30 -9.93 -22.17 6.25
CA LYS A 30 -9.39 -20.94 6.86
C LYS A 30 -8.00 -20.56 6.36
N ALA A 31 -7.06 -21.50 6.27
CA ALA A 31 -5.72 -21.19 5.76
C ALA A 31 -5.73 -20.77 4.28
N ILE A 32 -6.72 -21.22 3.52
CA ILE A 32 -6.89 -20.84 2.12
C ILE A 32 -7.66 -19.50 1.97
N SER A 33 -8.63 -19.20 2.85
CA SER A 33 -9.32 -17.89 2.87
C SER A 33 -8.45 -16.76 3.40
N GLU A 34 -7.53 -17.06 4.33
CA GLU A 34 -6.65 -16.10 5.00
C GLU A 34 -5.16 -16.44 4.79
N PRO A 35 -4.59 -16.33 3.56
CA PRO A 35 -3.24 -16.82 3.27
C PRO A 35 -2.12 -16.19 4.10
N ASN A 36 -2.32 -14.97 4.62
CA ASN A 36 -1.35 -14.28 5.48
C ASN A 36 -1.12 -15.03 6.80
N PHE A 37 -2.13 -15.73 7.32
CA PHE A 37 -2.03 -16.51 8.56
C PHE A 37 -1.64 -18.00 8.32
N SER A 38 -1.22 -18.36 7.10
CA SER A 38 -0.78 -19.72 6.73
C SER A 38 0.22 -20.32 7.73
N VAL A 39 1.14 -19.50 8.25
CA VAL A 39 2.15 -19.90 9.25
C VAL A 39 1.50 -20.30 10.58
N ALA A 40 0.50 -19.55 11.04
CA ALA A 40 -0.24 -19.86 12.27
C ALA A 40 -1.08 -21.15 12.12
N TYR A 41 -1.79 -21.30 10.99
CA TYR A 41 -2.51 -22.53 10.68
C TYR A 41 -1.58 -23.75 10.55
N ALA A 42 -0.38 -23.57 9.98
CA ALA A 42 0.59 -24.66 9.86
C ALA A 42 1.15 -25.06 11.23
N ASN A 43 1.41 -24.10 12.12
CA ASN A 43 1.79 -24.36 13.50
C ASN A 43 0.65 -25.04 14.29
N MET A 44 -0.61 -24.71 14.04
CA MET A 44 -1.76 -25.43 14.59
C MET A 44 -1.79 -26.89 14.12
N CYS A 45 -1.65 -27.15 12.83
CA CYS A 45 -1.51 -28.50 12.30
C CYS A 45 -0.33 -29.26 12.95
N ARG A 46 0.81 -28.59 13.19
CA ARG A 46 1.99 -29.17 13.85
C ARG A 46 1.71 -29.62 15.28
N CYS A 47 0.94 -28.84 16.07
CA CYS A 47 0.51 -29.27 17.41
C CYS A 47 -0.42 -30.48 17.35
N LEU A 48 -1.34 -30.53 16.37
CA LEU A 48 -2.32 -31.60 16.20
C LEU A 48 -1.72 -32.91 15.61
N ILE A 49 -0.47 -32.89 15.11
CA ILE A 49 0.14 -34.01 14.37
C ILE A 49 0.19 -35.34 15.16
N GLY A 50 0.25 -35.26 16.48
CA GLY A 50 0.30 -36.42 17.38
C GLY A 50 -1.05 -37.11 17.58
N LEU A 51 -2.16 -36.46 17.24
CA LEU A 51 -3.51 -36.98 17.49
C LEU A 51 -3.80 -38.24 16.67
N LYS A 52 -4.44 -39.20 17.34
CA LYS A 52 -4.90 -40.48 16.80
C LYS A 52 -6.30 -40.77 17.33
N VAL A 53 -7.19 -41.17 16.44
CA VAL A 53 -8.59 -41.54 16.76
C VAL A 53 -8.88 -42.94 16.24
N PRO A 54 -9.75 -43.72 16.91
CA PRO A 54 -10.20 -45.01 16.40
C PRO A 54 -11.00 -44.83 15.10
N THR A 55 -10.83 -45.77 14.16
CA THR A 55 -11.66 -45.80 12.94
C THR A 55 -13.03 -46.39 13.22
N THR A 56 -14.07 -45.85 12.57
CA THR A 56 -15.45 -46.39 12.61
C THR A 56 -15.54 -47.83 12.13
N ASP A 57 -14.77 -48.17 11.09
CA ASP A 57 -15.01 -49.38 10.28
C ASP A 57 -14.32 -50.64 10.82
N LYS A 58 -13.31 -50.48 11.69
CA LYS A 58 -12.45 -51.59 12.17
C LYS A 58 -12.01 -51.39 13.62
N PRO A 59 -12.45 -52.25 14.57
CA PRO A 59 -11.95 -52.24 15.94
C PRO A 59 -10.42 -52.39 16.01
N GLY A 60 -9.79 -51.58 16.84
CA GLY A 60 -8.33 -51.60 17.06
C GLY A 60 -7.48 -50.89 16.00
N VAL A 61 -8.06 -50.42 14.90
CA VAL A 61 -7.34 -49.57 13.93
C VAL A 61 -7.49 -48.10 14.33
N THR A 62 -6.40 -47.34 14.24
CA THR A 62 -6.41 -45.89 14.48
C THR A 62 -5.94 -45.12 13.24
N VAL A 63 -6.58 -43.98 13.01
CA VAL A 63 -6.17 -42.98 12.01
C VAL A 63 -5.45 -41.85 12.73
N ASN A 64 -4.36 -41.36 12.14
CA ASN A 64 -3.56 -40.25 12.65
C ASN A 64 -3.79 -38.98 11.83
N PHE A 65 -3.65 -37.82 12.49
CA PHE A 65 -3.82 -36.50 11.88
C PHE A 65 -2.98 -36.34 10.61
N ARG A 66 -1.69 -36.73 10.62
CA ARG A 66 -0.77 -36.57 9.48
C ARG A 66 -1.27 -37.28 8.20
N LYS A 67 -1.88 -38.47 8.32
CA LYS A 67 -2.43 -39.21 7.16
C LYS A 67 -3.67 -38.51 6.59
N LEU A 68 -4.57 -38.01 7.45
CA LEU A 68 -5.73 -37.24 6.99
C LEU A 68 -5.31 -35.90 6.35
N LEU A 69 -4.32 -35.23 6.93
CA LEU A 69 -3.74 -33.98 6.41
C LEU A 69 -3.19 -34.18 4.99
N LEU A 70 -2.37 -35.22 4.77
CA LEU A 70 -1.84 -35.59 3.45
C LEU A 70 -2.97 -35.90 2.46
N ASN A 71 -3.96 -36.71 2.86
CA ASN A 71 -5.15 -36.98 2.04
C ASN A 71 -5.94 -35.70 1.71
N ARG A 72 -5.96 -34.70 2.60
CA ARG A 72 -6.65 -33.43 2.38
C ARG A 72 -5.90 -32.52 1.41
N CYS A 73 -4.57 -32.43 1.55
CA CYS A 73 -3.70 -31.74 0.60
C CYS A 73 -3.92 -32.27 -0.81
N GLN A 74 -3.89 -33.60 -0.98
CA GLN A 74 -4.12 -34.27 -2.26
C GLN A 74 -5.49 -33.90 -2.86
N LYS A 75 -6.55 -33.94 -2.05
CA LYS A 75 -7.91 -33.57 -2.49
C LYS A 75 -8.02 -32.11 -2.95
N GLU A 76 -7.51 -31.12 -2.20
CA GLU A 76 -7.51 -29.72 -2.68
C GLU A 76 -6.56 -29.50 -3.87
N PHE A 77 -5.65 -30.43 -4.16
CA PHE A 77 -4.78 -30.35 -5.34
C PHE A 77 -5.42 -30.96 -6.60
N GLU A 78 -6.26 -31.97 -6.42
CA GLU A 78 -7.03 -32.62 -7.49
C GLU A 78 -8.25 -31.82 -7.91
N LYS A 79 -8.82 -31.03 -6.99
CA LYS A 79 -9.99 -30.16 -7.16
C LYS A 79 -9.88 -29.13 -8.29
N ASP A 80 -8.66 -28.67 -8.62
CA ASP A 80 -8.45 -27.79 -9.78
C ASP A 80 -8.86 -28.45 -11.10
N LYS A 81 -8.94 -29.79 -11.18
CA LYS A 81 -9.48 -30.51 -12.36
C LYS A 81 -11.00 -30.36 -12.45
N ASP A 82 -11.68 -30.29 -11.32
CA ASP A 82 -13.13 -30.05 -11.27
C ASP A 82 -13.41 -28.58 -11.65
N ASP A 83 -12.59 -27.64 -11.16
CA ASP A 83 -12.63 -26.23 -11.55
C ASP A 83 -12.31 -26.06 -13.06
N ASP A 84 -11.30 -26.74 -13.63
CA ASP A 84 -11.00 -26.77 -15.08
C ASP A 84 -12.23 -27.21 -15.91
N VAL A 85 -12.94 -28.27 -15.48
CA VAL A 85 -14.18 -28.76 -16.12
C VAL A 85 -15.32 -27.75 -16.00
N ILE A 86 -15.44 -27.05 -14.86
CA ILE A 86 -16.41 -25.97 -14.66
C ILE A 86 -16.09 -24.78 -15.58
N PHE A 87 -14.81 -24.42 -15.76
CA PHE A 87 -14.40 -23.36 -16.69
C PHE A 87 -14.66 -23.75 -18.14
N GLU A 88 -14.37 -24.99 -18.55
CA GLU A 88 -14.75 -25.48 -19.88
C GLU A 88 -16.26 -25.41 -20.12
N LYS A 89 -17.08 -25.72 -19.11
CA LYS A 89 -18.55 -25.64 -19.20
C LYS A 89 -19.01 -24.18 -19.34
N LYS A 90 -18.55 -23.29 -18.45
CA LYS A 90 -18.85 -21.84 -18.52
C LYS A 90 -18.36 -21.20 -19.83
N GLN A 91 -17.20 -21.61 -20.35
CA GLN A 91 -16.67 -21.13 -21.62
C GLN A 91 -17.60 -21.54 -22.78
N LYS A 92 -18.06 -22.80 -22.82
CA LYS A 92 -19.04 -23.27 -23.82
C LYS A 92 -20.40 -22.56 -23.70
N GLU A 93 -20.82 -22.22 -22.49
CA GLU A 93 -22.03 -21.41 -22.25
C GLU A 93 -21.87 -19.97 -22.77
N LEU A 94 -20.72 -19.33 -22.50
CA LEU A 94 -20.35 -18.00 -23.01
C LEU A 94 -20.19 -17.97 -24.53
N ASP A 95 -19.70 -19.05 -25.15
CA ASP A 95 -19.55 -19.16 -26.60
C ASP A 95 -20.86 -19.46 -27.33
N ALA A 96 -21.86 -19.99 -26.63
CA ALA A 96 -23.22 -20.18 -27.12
C ALA A 96 -24.17 -18.99 -26.83
N ALA A 97 -23.76 -18.03 -25.99
CA ALA A 97 -24.60 -16.91 -25.55
C ALA A 97 -24.76 -15.79 -26.61
N ALA A 98 -25.90 -15.08 -26.53
CA ALA A 98 -26.15 -13.88 -27.32
C ALA A 98 -25.27 -12.70 -26.87
N THR A 99 -25.01 -11.75 -27.78
CA THR A 99 -24.03 -10.66 -27.60
C THR A 99 -24.20 -9.88 -26.29
N GLU A 100 -25.43 -9.56 -25.91
CA GLU A 100 -25.75 -8.76 -24.71
C GLU A 100 -25.48 -9.51 -23.40
N GLU A 101 -25.62 -10.84 -23.39
CA GLU A 101 -25.35 -11.67 -22.21
C GLU A 101 -23.88 -12.13 -22.13
N LYS A 102 -23.17 -12.12 -23.28
CA LYS A 102 -21.79 -12.59 -23.41
C LYS A 102 -20.82 -11.83 -22.51
N ASP A 103 -20.95 -10.51 -22.37
CA ASP A 103 -20.08 -9.72 -21.48
C ASP A 103 -20.37 -9.95 -19.99
N ARG A 104 -21.63 -10.21 -19.60
CA ARG A 104 -21.97 -10.61 -18.22
C ARG A 104 -21.35 -11.97 -17.89
N LEU A 105 -21.55 -12.96 -18.75
CA LEU A 105 -20.97 -14.30 -18.60
C LEU A 105 -19.44 -14.28 -18.61
N LYS A 106 -18.82 -13.34 -19.34
CA LYS A 106 -17.36 -13.13 -19.35
C LYS A 106 -16.87 -12.64 -18.01
N ALA A 107 -17.53 -11.66 -17.40
CA ALA A 107 -17.22 -11.22 -16.04
C ALA A 107 -17.43 -12.36 -15.01
N GLU A 108 -18.54 -13.10 -15.09
CA GLU A 108 -18.82 -14.25 -14.23
C GLU A 108 -17.83 -15.43 -14.40
N LEU A 109 -17.16 -15.53 -15.55
CA LEU A 109 -16.14 -16.54 -15.83
C LEU A 109 -14.77 -16.10 -15.30
N GLU A 110 -14.34 -14.87 -15.55
CA GLU A 110 -13.06 -14.37 -15.02
C GLU A 110 -13.11 -14.21 -13.49
N GLU A 111 -14.21 -13.76 -12.88
CA GLU A 111 -14.32 -13.73 -11.40
C GLU A 111 -14.19 -15.15 -10.81
N ALA A 112 -14.80 -16.15 -11.46
CA ALA A 112 -14.69 -17.54 -11.03
C ALA A 112 -13.26 -18.09 -11.17
N LYS A 113 -12.57 -17.79 -12.28
CA LYS A 113 -11.15 -18.13 -12.50
C LYS A 113 -10.25 -17.45 -11.47
N ASP A 114 -10.41 -16.16 -11.22
CA ASP A 114 -9.62 -15.39 -10.25
C ASP A 114 -9.86 -15.85 -8.81
N LYS A 115 -11.09 -16.26 -8.48
CA LYS A 115 -11.46 -16.83 -7.17
C LYS A 115 -10.83 -18.20 -6.97
N ALA A 116 -10.81 -19.05 -8.00
CA ALA A 116 -10.08 -20.32 -7.98
C ALA A 116 -8.56 -20.13 -7.95
N ARG A 117 -7.99 -19.20 -8.73
CA ARG A 117 -6.55 -18.91 -8.74
C ARG A 117 -6.09 -18.46 -7.35
N ARG A 118 -6.78 -17.50 -6.73
CA ARG A 118 -6.48 -17.05 -5.35
C ARG A 118 -6.58 -18.19 -4.33
N ARG A 119 -7.62 -19.03 -4.41
CA ARG A 119 -7.77 -20.24 -3.59
C ARG A 119 -6.60 -21.21 -3.78
N SER A 120 -6.22 -21.49 -5.03
CA SER A 120 -5.15 -22.42 -5.40
C SER A 120 -3.77 -21.92 -4.93
N LEU A 121 -3.50 -20.62 -5.09
CA LEU A 121 -2.29 -19.97 -4.59
C LEU A 121 -2.23 -19.94 -3.05
N GLY A 122 -3.36 -19.70 -2.37
CA GLY A 122 -3.48 -19.81 -0.91
C GLY A 122 -3.16 -21.23 -0.41
N ASN A 123 -3.75 -22.24 -1.05
CA ASN A 123 -3.47 -23.65 -0.77
C ASN A 123 -1.97 -23.98 -0.93
N ILE A 124 -1.33 -23.52 -2.02
CA ILE A 124 0.10 -23.80 -2.26
C ILE A 124 1.01 -23.08 -1.25
N LYS A 125 0.68 -21.85 -0.82
CA LYS A 125 1.38 -21.16 0.28
C LYS A 125 1.28 -21.94 1.58
N PHE A 126 0.08 -22.38 1.94
CA PHE A 126 -0.17 -23.14 3.17
C PHE A 126 0.54 -24.51 3.17
N ILE A 127 0.47 -25.23 2.05
CA ILE A 127 1.20 -26.48 1.81
C ILE A 127 2.73 -26.28 1.96
N GLY A 128 3.27 -25.14 1.50
CA GLY A 128 4.67 -24.75 1.71
C GLY A 128 5.07 -24.64 3.19
N GLU A 129 4.27 -23.96 4.00
CA GLU A 129 4.54 -23.84 5.45
C GLU A 129 4.35 -25.19 6.19
N LEU A 130 3.37 -26.02 5.81
CA LEU A 130 3.23 -27.38 6.33
C LEU A 130 4.45 -28.27 5.99
N PHE A 131 5.06 -28.10 4.81
CA PHE A 131 6.29 -28.80 4.42
C PHE A 131 7.52 -28.30 5.18
N LYS A 132 7.65 -26.99 5.39
CA LYS A 132 8.69 -26.36 6.24
C LYS A 132 8.68 -26.90 7.67
N LEU A 133 7.49 -27.17 8.22
CA LEU A 133 7.28 -27.85 9.51
C LEU A 133 7.43 -29.39 9.44
N LYS A 134 7.96 -29.93 8.33
CA LYS A 134 8.22 -31.35 8.03
C LYS A 134 6.98 -32.27 8.13
N MET A 135 5.78 -31.71 7.95
CA MET A 135 4.52 -32.46 8.03
C MET A 135 4.18 -33.20 6.74
N LEU A 136 4.47 -32.60 5.58
CA LEU A 136 4.16 -33.17 4.27
C LEU A 136 5.34 -33.97 3.70
N THR A 137 5.26 -34.36 2.43
CA THR A 137 6.31 -35.07 1.69
C THR A 137 6.74 -34.28 0.45
N GLU A 138 7.96 -34.54 -0.04
CA GLU A 138 8.54 -33.91 -1.23
C GLU A 138 7.67 -34.02 -2.49
N ALA A 139 6.92 -35.13 -2.64
CA ALA A 139 6.09 -35.41 -3.80
C ALA A 139 5.04 -34.30 -4.04
N ILE A 140 4.30 -33.93 -3.00
CA ILE A 140 3.27 -32.88 -3.06
C ILE A 140 3.91 -31.51 -3.41
N MET A 141 5.11 -31.23 -2.90
CA MET A 141 5.79 -29.96 -3.21
C MET A 141 6.28 -29.89 -4.66
N HIS A 142 6.79 -30.99 -5.18
CA HIS A 142 7.16 -31.08 -6.59
C HIS A 142 5.95 -30.91 -7.53
N ASP A 143 4.78 -31.38 -7.11
CA ASP A 143 3.55 -31.21 -7.89
C ASP A 143 3.03 -29.76 -7.79
N CYS A 144 3.12 -29.11 -6.62
CA CYS A 144 2.93 -27.65 -6.48
C CYS A 144 3.81 -26.86 -7.45
N ILE A 145 5.10 -27.20 -7.56
CA ILE A 145 6.04 -26.53 -8.46
C ILE A 145 5.64 -26.73 -9.94
N VAL A 146 5.25 -27.96 -10.34
CA VAL A 146 4.74 -28.22 -11.70
C VAL A 146 3.52 -27.37 -12.03
N LYS A 147 2.59 -27.23 -11.08
CA LYS A 147 1.34 -26.48 -11.25
C LYS A 147 1.59 -24.98 -11.41
N LEU A 148 2.44 -24.38 -10.57
CA LEU A 148 2.81 -22.97 -10.70
C LEU A 148 3.57 -22.69 -12.00
N LEU A 149 4.43 -23.62 -12.45
CA LEU A 149 5.13 -23.52 -13.73
C LEU A 149 4.20 -23.67 -14.94
N LYS A 150 3.12 -24.46 -14.85
CA LYS A 150 2.14 -24.67 -15.95
C LYS A 150 1.36 -23.38 -16.29
N ASN A 151 1.02 -22.59 -15.28
CA ASN A 151 0.09 -21.45 -15.46
C ASN A 151 0.75 -20.23 -16.12
N HIS A 152 2.07 -20.05 -15.94
CA HIS A 152 2.88 -18.95 -16.51
C HIS A 152 2.45 -17.50 -16.18
N ASP A 153 1.40 -17.28 -15.38
CA ASP A 153 0.96 -15.95 -14.95
C ASP A 153 1.84 -15.33 -13.85
N GLU A 154 1.76 -14.00 -13.68
CA GLU A 154 2.61 -13.26 -12.75
C GLU A 154 2.39 -13.67 -11.28
N GLU A 155 1.15 -13.98 -10.85
CA GLU A 155 0.85 -14.38 -9.47
C GLU A 155 1.41 -15.78 -9.16
N SER A 156 1.23 -16.74 -10.09
CA SER A 156 1.79 -18.10 -9.99
C SER A 156 3.32 -18.08 -9.98
N LEU A 157 3.95 -17.25 -10.81
CA LEU A 157 5.41 -17.14 -10.85
C LEU A 157 5.96 -16.38 -9.62
N GLU A 158 5.27 -15.37 -9.10
CA GLU A 158 5.66 -14.72 -7.84
C GLU A 158 5.51 -15.66 -6.63
N CYS A 159 4.46 -16.49 -6.64
CA CYS A 159 4.25 -17.55 -5.65
C CYS A 159 5.33 -18.63 -5.75
N LEU A 160 5.74 -19.03 -6.96
CA LEU A 160 6.82 -19.99 -7.20
C LEU A 160 8.15 -19.47 -6.65
N CYS A 161 8.45 -18.19 -6.89
CA CYS A 161 9.68 -17.57 -6.41
C CYS A 161 9.73 -17.53 -4.87
N ARG A 162 8.64 -17.15 -4.21
CA ARG A 162 8.56 -17.21 -2.73
C ARG A 162 8.69 -18.64 -2.20
N LEU A 163 7.97 -19.59 -2.80
CA LEU A 163 7.99 -21.00 -2.38
C LEU A 163 9.40 -21.61 -2.49
N LEU A 164 10.07 -21.42 -3.63
CA LEU A 164 11.44 -21.91 -3.83
C LEU A 164 12.46 -21.20 -2.92
N SER A 165 12.30 -19.91 -2.63
CA SER A 165 13.14 -19.22 -1.65
C SER A 165 13.02 -19.82 -0.24
N THR A 166 11.81 -20.20 0.18
CA THR A 166 11.57 -20.76 1.53
C THR A 166 11.95 -22.23 1.66
N ILE A 167 11.63 -23.08 0.67
CA ILE A 167 11.78 -24.55 0.79
C ILE A 167 12.63 -25.21 -0.29
N GLY A 168 13.15 -24.47 -1.28
CA GLY A 168 13.89 -25.06 -2.41
C GLY A 168 15.16 -25.81 -1.99
N LYS A 169 15.82 -25.37 -0.90
CA LYS A 169 16.96 -26.05 -0.27
C LYS A 169 16.61 -27.46 0.23
N ASP A 170 15.41 -27.64 0.78
CA ASP A 170 14.90 -28.94 1.25
C ASP A 170 14.50 -29.88 0.08
N LEU A 171 14.37 -29.35 -1.14
CA LEU A 171 13.93 -30.08 -2.33
C LEU A 171 15.07 -30.40 -3.33
N ASP A 172 16.25 -29.80 -3.20
CA ASP A 172 17.39 -29.96 -4.12
C ASP A 172 18.44 -30.98 -3.64
N PHE A 173 17.95 -32.14 -3.21
CA PHE A 173 18.77 -33.30 -2.84
C PHE A 173 18.96 -34.26 -4.03
N GLU A 174 19.97 -35.15 -3.97
CA GLU A 174 20.49 -35.92 -5.12
C GLU A 174 19.41 -36.59 -6.00
N LYS A 175 18.41 -37.23 -5.39
CA LYS A 175 17.35 -37.96 -6.13
C LYS A 175 16.34 -37.03 -6.80
N ALA A 176 16.09 -35.87 -6.21
CA ALA A 176 15.19 -34.84 -6.76
C ALA A 176 15.91 -33.90 -7.73
N LYS A 177 17.25 -33.84 -7.70
CA LYS A 177 18.06 -32.94 -8.51
C LYS A 177 17.69 -32.91 -10.00
N PRO A 178 17.49 -34.05 -10.71
CA PRO A 178 17.09 -34.03 -12.11
C PRO A 178 15.70 -33.40 -12.37
N ARG A 179 14.79 -33.48 -11.38
CA ARG A 179 13.46 -32.85 -11.43
C ARG A 179 13.58 -31.34 -11.15
N MET A 180 14.43 -30.94 -10.21
CA MET A 180 14.78 -29.54 -9.95
C MET A 180 15.48 -28.88 -11.14
N ASP A 181 16.37 -29.58 -11.83
CA ASP A 181 17.05 -29.06 -13.02
C ASP A 181 16.06 -28.77 -14.17
N GLN A 182 15.03 -29.60 -14.34
CA GLN A 182 13.94 -29.34 -15.29
C GLN A 182 13.14 -28.07 -14.93
N TYR A 183 12.81 -27.87 -13.65
CA TYR A 183 12.11 -26.67 -13.19
C TYR A 183 12.93 -25.40 -13.46
N PHE A 184 14.21 -25.41 -13.11
CA PHE A 184 15.09 -24.26 -13.28
C PHE A 184 15.40 -23.96 -14.76
N ALA A 185 15.43 -24.99 -15.62
CA ALA A 185 15.46 -24.81 -17.07
C ALA A 185 14.16 -24.20 -17.63
N GLN A 186 12.99 -24.53 -17.07
CA GLN A 186 11.73 -23.86 -17.43
C GLN A 186 11.69 -22.39 -16.96
N MET A 187 12.19 -22.08 -15.76
CA MET A 187 12.32 -20.71 -15.26
C MET A 187 13.25 -19.86 -16.14
N ASP A 188 14.43 -20.39 -16.49
CA ASP A 188 15.39 -19.77 -17.42
C ASP A 188 14.79 -19.54 -18.82
N LYS A 189 14.00 -20.51 -19.32
CA LYS A 189 13.23 -20.35 -20.57
C LYS A 189 12.20 -19.20 -20.48
N ILE A 190 11.43 -19.11 -19.38
CA ILE A 190 10.44 -18.04 -19.18
C ILE A 190 11.12 -16.65 -19.16
N ILE A 191 12.27 -16.51 -18.51
CA ILE A 191 13.08 -15.28 -18.53
C ILE A 191 13.49 -14.94 -19.98
N LYS A 192 14.00 -15.91 -20.72
CA LYS A 192 14.51 -15.73 -22.10
C LYS A 192 13.43 -15.41 -23.11
N GLU A 193 12.20 -15.94 -22.95
CA GLU A 193 11.06 -15.60 -23.80
C GLU A 193 10.55 -14.16 -23.59
N LYS A 194 10.93 -13.49 -22.49
CA LYS A 194 10.60 -12.08 -22.18
C LYS A 194 9.11 -11.70 -22.20
N LYS A 195 8.19 -12.67 -22.13
CA LYS A 195 6.73 -12.45 -22.10
C LYS A 195 6.21 -11.89 -20.76
N THR A 196 6.87 -12.20 -19.66
CA THR A 196 6.54 -11.72 -18.30
C THR A 196 7.27 -10.42 -17.97
N SER A 197 6.78 -9.66 -16.99
CA SER A 197 7.32 -8.36 -16.58
C SER A 197 8.77 -8.46 -16.08
N SER A 198 9.50 -7.34 -16.14
CA SER A 198 10.88 -7.29 -15.60
C SER A 198 10.95 -7.68 -14.12
N ARG A 199 9.94 -7.33 -13.31
CA ARG A 199 9.84 -7.74 -11.89
C ARG A 199 9.88 -9.26 -11.77
N ILE A 200 8.98 -9.97 -12.45
CA ILE A 200 8.90 -11.43 -12.39
C ILE A 200 10.18 -12.08 -12.95
N ARG A 201 10.75 -11.52 -14.03
CA ARG A 201 12.04 -12.01 -14.57
C ARG A 201 13.20 -11.85 -13.60
N PHE A 202 13.27 -10.74 -12.84
CA PHE A 202 14.27 -10.57 -11.79
C PHE A 202 14.05 -11.53 -10.63
N MET A 203 12.80 -11.74 -10.16
CA MET A 203 12.51 -12.70 -9.09
C MET A 203 12.87 -14.14 -9.47
N LEU A 204 12.57 -14.55 -10.71
CA LEU A 204 13.01 -15.85 -11.25
C LEU A 204 14.55 -15.94 -11.31
N GLN A 205 15.23 -14.84 -11.67
CA GLN A 205 16.69 -14.76 -11.73
C GLN A 205 17.35 -14.81 -10.35
N ASP A 206 16.78 -14.17 -9.34
CA ASP A 206 17.25 -14.23 -7.95
C ASP A 206 17.13 -15.65 -7.38
N VAL A 207 16.07 -16.39 -7.71
CA VAL A 207 15.93 -17.80 -7.30
C VAL A 207 16.91 -18.71 -8.06
N LEU A 208 17.13 -18.47 -9.36
CA LEU A 208 18.20 -19.11 -10.14
C LEU A 208 19.59 -18.88 -9.50
N ASP A 209 19.86 -17.65 -9.07
CA ASP A 209 21.12 -17.29 -8.41
C ASP A 209 21.22 -17.87 -6.99
N LEU A 210 20.13 -17.89 -6.23
CA LEU A 210 20.05 -18.53 -4.92
C LEU A 210 20.41 -20.03 -5.02
N ARG A 211 19.88 -20.74 -6.02
CA ARG A 211 20.22 -22.14 -6.27
C ARG A 211 21.68 -22.33 -6.72
N ARG A 212 22.19 -21.45 -7.60
CA ARG A 212 23.62 -21.43 -7.99
C ARG A 212 24.53 -21.25 -6.78
N ASN A 213 24.13 -20.41 -5.83
CA ASN A 213 24.82 -20.15 -4.56
C ASN A 213 24.51 -21.20 -3.47
N THR A 214 24.15 -22.44 -3.85
CA THR A 214 23.86 -23.57 -2.93
C THR A 214 22.82 -23.22 -1.86
N TRP A 215 21.81 -22.43 -2.24
CA TRP A 215 20.73 -21.94 -1.37
C TRP A 215 21.22 -21.11 -0.18
N VAL A 216 22.29 -20.33 -0.37
CA VAL A 216 22.76 -19.31 0.57
C VAL A 216 22.31 -17.92 0.07
N PRO A 217 21.48 -17.18 0.82
CA PRO A 217 21.06 -15.83 0.45
C PRO A 217 22.24 -14.85 0.32
N ARG A 218 22.20 -13.97 -0.69
CA ARG A 218 23.23 -12.92 -0.92
C ARG A 218 23.25 -11.83 0.17
N ARG A 219 22.17 -11.71 0.95
CA ARG A 219 22.05 -10.87 2.15
C ARG A 219 21.45 -11.75 3.24
N GLY A 220 22.08 -11.82 4.41
CA GLY A 220 21.51 -12.53 5.56
C GLY A 220 20.45 -11.69 6.28
N GLU A 221 19.72 -12.32 7.21
CA GLU A 221 18.82 -11.64 8.14
C GLU A 221 19.63 -10.85 9.19
N GLN A 222 20.21 -9.73 8.76
CA GLN A 222 20.85 -8.74 9.62
C GLN A 222 20.24 -7.39 9.26
N GLY A 223 19.74 -6.68 10.27
CA GLY A 223 19.20 -5.32 10.12
C GLY A 223 20.28 -4.31 9.70
N PRO A 224 19.93 -3.02 9.58
CA PRO A 224 20.87 -1.98 9.18
C PRO A 224 22.11 -1.97 10.07
N LYS A 225 23.25 -2.36 9.50
CA LYS A 225 24.55 -2.32 10.18
C LYS A 225 24.97 -0.88 10.41
N THR A 226 25.55 -0.61 11.58
CA THR A 226 26.19 0.70 11.81
C THR A 226 27.41 0.85 10.90
N ILE A 227 27.78 2.10 10.61
CA ILE A 227 28.94 2.41 9.74
C ILE A 227 30.23 1.73 10.27
N ASP A 228 30.43 1.69 11.59
CA ASP A 228 31.55 0.99 12.23
C ASP A 228 31.54 -0.54 12.03
N GLN A 229 30.36 -1.15 11.94
CA GLN A 229 30.22 -2.58 11.64
C GLN A 229 30.53 -2.86 10.16
N ILE A 230 30.10 -1.97 9.25
CA ILE A 230 30.41 -2.07 7.82
C ILE A 230 31.91 -1.95 7.58
N HIS A 231 32.59 -1.00 8.24
CA HIS A 231 34.04 -0.88 8.14
C HIS A 231 34.79 -2.09 8.71
N LYS A 232 34.39 -2.61 9.88
CA LYS A 232 35.00 -3.82 10.45
C LYS A 232 34.80 -5.06 9.58
N ASP A 233 33.62 -5.25 9.00
CA ASP A 233 33.37 -6.38 8.11
C ASP A 233 34.18 -6.27 6.80
N ALA A 234 34.36 -5.05 6.28
CA ALA A 234 35.21 -4.80 5.11
C ALA A 234 36.70 -5.09 5.42
N GLU A 235 37.24 -4.58 6.53
CA GLU A 235 38.60 -4.89 7.00
C GLU A 235 38.79 -6.40 7.20
N LEU A 236 37.81 -7.09 7.80
CA LEU A 236 37.87 -8.52 8.07
C LEU A 236 37.79 -9.39 6.80
N GLU A 237 37.08 -8.96 5.75
CA GLU A 237 37.06 -9.71 4.48
C GLU A 237 38.27 -9.37 3.59
N GLU A 238 38.75 -8.12 3.53
CA GLU A 238 40.05 -7.80 2.89
C GLU A 238 41.17 -8.66 3.50
N HIS A 239 41.26 -8.70 4.84
CA HIS A 239 42.27 -9.49 5.53
C HIS A 239 42.12 -11.00 5.28
N ARG A 240 40.91 -11.47 4.95
CA ARG A 240 40.59 -12.86 4.59
C ARG A 240 40.91 -13.18 3.12
N GLU A 241 40.74 -12.22 2.21
CA GLU A 241 41.16 -12.36 0.81
C GLU A 241 42.69 -12.35 0.67
N VAL A 242 43.38 -11.45 1.39
CA VAL A 242 44.85 -11.45 1.44
C VAL A 242 45.40 -12.80 1.92
N LEU A 243 44.77 -13.43 2.92
CA LEU A 243 45.14 -14.76 3.40
C LEU A 243 44.87 -15.87 2.36
N LYS A 244 43.77 -15.81 1.60
CA LYS A 244 43.50 -16.75 0.47
C LYS A 244 44.58 -16.63 -0.61
N VAL A 245 45.00 -15.40 -0.96
CA VAL A 245 46.05 -15.14 -1.96
C VAL A 245 47.42 -15.64 -1.46
N GLN A 246 47.75 -15.46 -0.18
CA GLN A 246 49.01 -15.97 0.39
C GLN A 246 49.08 -17.51 0.46
N GLN A 247 47.94 -18.21 0.53
CA GLN A 247 47.89 -19.68 0.49
C GLN A 247 47.89 -20.29 -0.93
N SER A 248 47.98 -19.48 -1.98
CA SER A 248 47.81 -19.93 -3.38
C SER A 248 48.96 -19.53 -4.32
N GLN A 249 50.22 -19.68 -3.85
CA GLN A 249 51.41 -19.65 -4.72
C GLN A 249 52.00 -21.08 -4.92
N PRO A 250 52.22 -21.55 -6.16
CA PRO A 250 52.98 -22.76 -6.43
C PRO A 250 54.50 -22.51 -6.34
N GLN A 251 55.26 -23.56 -6.02
CA GLN A 251 56.72 -23.56 -6.08
C GLN A 251 57.20 -23.91 -7.50
N ASP A 252 58.17 -23.16 -8.04
CA ASP A 252 59.16 -23.67 -9.01
C ASP A 252 60.44 -22.80 -8.96
N GLU A 253 61.54 -23.29 -9.53
CA GLU A 253 62.90 -22.76 -9.34
C GLU A 253 63.43 -21.82 -10.47
N GLY A 254 64.72 -21.44 -10.40
CA GLY A 254 65.38 -20.50 -11.32
C GLY A 254 65.69 -21.04 -12.72
N TRP A 255 66.35 -20.30 -13.62
CA TRP A 255 67.40 -19.30 -13.37
C TRP A 255 67.51 -18.18 -14.44
N ASN A 256 68.33 -17.17 -14.11
CA ASN A 256 68.60 -15.94 -14.88
C ASN A 256 69.37 -16.10 -16.21
N THR A 257 69.32 -15.08 -17.06
CA THR A 257 70.55 -14.49 -17.65
C THR A 257 70.37 -12.99 -18.00
N VAL A 258 71.49 -12.29 -18.18
CA VAL A 258 71.68 -10.82 -18.34
C VAL A 258 72.73 -10.59 -19.48
N PRO A 259 73.26 -9.39 -19.85
CA PRO A 259 73.04 -8.01 -19.35
C PRO A 259 72.95 -6.84 -20.41
N ILE A 260 72.50 -5.66 -19.93
CA ILE A 260 73.02 -4.27 -20.18
C ILE A 260 73.24 -3.74 -21.61
N SER A 261 72.64 -2.57 -21.92
CA SER A 261 73.41 -1.41 -22.43
C SER A 261 72.80 -0.03 -22.08
N THR A 262 73.68 0.88 -21.69
CA THR A 262 73.60 2.34 -21.42
C THR A 262 72.36 3.14 -21.92
N LYS A 263 71.88 4.23 -21.27
CA LYS A 263 72.62 5.35 -20.63
C LYS A 263 71.71 6.16 -19.67
N SER A 264 72.20 7.26 -19.08
CA SER A 264 71.63 7.88 -17.86
C SER A 264 71.17 9.35 -17.95
N ARG A 265 70.17 9.68 -17.11
CA ARG A 265 69.83 11.01 -16.53
C ARG A 265 69.00 12.00 -17.39
N PRO A 266 68.32 12.98 -16.76
CA PRO A 266 66.97 13.42 -17.17
C PRO A 266 66.92 14.75 -17.92
N ILE A 267 65.72 15.16 -18.34
CA ILE A 267 65.44 16.46 -18.94
C ILE A 267 64.41 17.23 -18.12
N ASP A 268 64.77 18.46 -17.77
CA ASP A 268 63.96 19.50 -17.13
C ASP A 268 63.01 20.15 -18.16
N THR A 269 61.75 20.37 -17.78
CA THR A 269 60.71 20.88 -18.68
C THR A 269 60.72 22.41 -18.76
N SER A 270 61.63 22.98 -19.56
CA SER A 270 61.54 24.39 -19.92
C SER A 270 61.67 24.64 -21.44
N ARG A 271 60.68 25.38 -21.96
CA ARG A 271 60.65 26.07 -23.27
C ARG A 271 60.67 25.22 -24.55
N LEU A 272 59.50 25.11 -25.17
CA LEU A 272 59.34 25.52 -26.58
C LEU A 272 58.09 26.41 -26.70
N SER A 273 58.00 27.24 -27.75
CA SER A 273 57.10 28.40 -27.75
C SER A 273 56.73 28.93 -29.13
N LYS A 274 55.56 29.58 -29.20
CA LYS A 274 55.02 30.45 -30.27
C LYS A 274 54.35 29.73 -31.45
N ILE A 275 53.16 30.21 -31.79
CA ILE A 275 52.88 30.93 -33.05
C ILE A 275 51.78 32.00 -32.76
N THR A 276 51.73 33.05 -33.58
CA THR A 276 50.90 34.30 -33.60
C THR A 276 49.58 34.37 -32.78
N LYS A 277 49.28 35.46 -32.06
CA LYS A 277 48.74 36.80 -32.48
C LYS A 277 47.33 36.72 -33.14
N VAL A 278 46.37 37.65 -32.94
CA VAL A 278 46.42 39.12 -32.70
C VAL A 278 45.48 39.56 -31.54
N SER A 279 45.55 40.84 -31.10
CA SER A 279 44.68 41.55 -30.13
C SER A 279 43.40 42.14 -30.80
N ASP A 280 42.42 42.82 -30.17
CA ASP A 280 42.41 43.95 -29.20
C ASP A 280 41.19 43.89 -28.23
N THR A 281 41.31 44.17 -26.92
CA THR A 281 41.34 45.48 -26.19
C THR A 281 39.92 46.06 -25.97
N LEU A 282 39.40 46.36 -24.75
CA LEU A 282 39.81 47.39 -23.76
C LEU A 282 39.36 47.10 -22.29
N TYR A 283 40.27 47.32 -21.31
CA TYR A 283 40.15 48.03 -19.99
C TYR A 283 38.95 47.76 -19.01
N CYS A 284 39.05 47.88 -17.67
CA CYS A 284 40.08 48.21 -16.65
C CYS A 284 39.70 47.44 -15.34
N GLY A 285 40.46 47.23 -14.25
CA GLY A 285 41.51 48.01 -13.56
C GLY A 285 40.90 49.04 -12.58
N PHE A 286 41.32 49.21 -11.30
CA PHE A 286 42.37 48.56 -10.50
C PHE A 286 42.11 48.75 -8.96
N SER A 287 43.05 48.36 -8.09
CA SER A 287 42.94 48.29 -6.61
C SER A 287 43.54 49.48 -5.81
N ALA A 288 43.34 49.46 -4.48
CA ALA A 288 44.07 50.08 -3.34
C ALA A 288 43.40 51.30 -2.65
N THR A 289 43.45 51.53 -1.33
CA THR A 289 44.47 51.32 -0.25
C THR A 289 43.77 51.03 1.13
N TYR A 290 44.23 51.20 2.38
CA TYR A 290 45.47 51.74 3.03
C TYR A 290 45.61 51.29 4.52
N ARG A 291 46.86 51.13 5.00
CA ARG A 291 47.39 51.48 6.35
C ARG A 291 47.15 50.56 7.57
N ARG A 292 48.03 50.76 8.58
CA ARG A 292 48.33 50.05 9.85
C ARG A 292 49.02 51.08 10.78
N PRO A 293 49.39 50.82 12.06
CA PRO A 293 48.91 49.84 13.06
C PRO A 293 48.61 50.52 14.45
N ILE A 294 48.41 49.74 15.53
CA ILE A 294 49.00 49.91 16.91
C ILE A 294 48.48 48.79 17.84
N LEU A 295 49.16 48.53 18.97
CA LEU A 295 48.95 47.37 19.86
C LEU A 295 48.74 47.78 21.32
N MET A 296 47.70 47.25 21.99
CA MET A 296 47.69 46.99 23.45
C MET A 296 46.67 45.89 23.81
N LYS A 297 46.84 45.23 24.98
CA LYS A 297 46.14 43.98 25.34
C LYS A 297 44.80 44.18 26.06
N ARG A 298 43.85 43.26 25.81
CA ARG A 298 42.99 42.65 26.84
C ARG A 298 42.51 41.26 26.38
N GLU A 299 41.96 40.47 27.30
CA GLU A 299 41.78 39.02 27.15
C GLU A 299 40.33 38.57 26.84
N ALA A 300 40.22 37.27 26.51
CA ALA A 300 39.02 36.42 26.61
C ALA A 300 37.83 36.67 25.67
N ALA A 301 37.84 35.98 24.52
CA ALA A 301 36.86 34.91 24.20
C ALA A 301 37.34 34.12 22.96
N LEU A 302 37.06 32.81 22.89
CA LEU A 302 37.31 31.98 21.71
C LEU A 302 36.05 31.97 20.82
N THR A 303 36.18 32.38 19.56
CA THR A 303 35.14 32.09 18.55
C THR A 303 35.38 30.71 17.92
N PRO A 304 34.32 29.92 17.66
CA PRO A 304 34.45 28.69 16.88
C PRO A 304 34.92 28.98 15.43
N PRO A 305 35.53 28.00 14.74
CA PRO A 305 35.99 28.17 13.37
C PRO A 305 34.81 28.38 12.39
N PRO A 306 35.05 29.03 11.22
CA PRO A 306 34.00 29.26 10.23
C PRO A 306 33.46 27.93 9.69
N ALA A 307 32.13 27.85 9.56
CA ALA A 307 31.45 26.68 9.02
C ALA A 307 31.92 26.39 7.58
N GLN A 308 32.20 25.11 7.29
CA GLN A 308 32.52 24.67 5.94
C GLN A 308 31.27 24.69 5.07
N ASN A 309 31.27 25.49 4.00
CA ASN A 309 30.20 25.45 3.00
C ASN A 309 30.19 24.07 2.31
N LYS A 310 29.13 23.30 2.56
CA LYS A 310 28.81 22.08 1.79
C LYS A 310 28.65 22.48 0.31
N PRO A 311 29.15 21.69 -0.66
CA PRO A 311 28.84 21.92 -2.07
C PRO A 311 27.32 21.88 -2.29
N ALA A 312 26.78 22.81 -3.08
CA ALA A 312 25.40 22.73 -3.52
C ALA A 312 25.21 21.49 -4.42
N LEU A 313 24.17 20.71 -4.18
CA LEU A 313 23.79 19.61 -5.05
C LEU A 313 23.42 20.15 -6.44
N SER A 314 23.98 19.56 -7.50
CA SER A 314 23.58 19.89 -8.86
C SER A 314 22.25 19.25 -9.21
N GLU A 315 21.50 19.86 -10.14
CA GLU A 315 20.22 19.34 -10.63
C GLU A 315 20.32 17.89 -11.13
N GLU A 316 21.40 17.54 -11.85
CA GLU A 316 21.65 16.17 -12.33
C GLU A 316 21.80 15.15 -11.18
N MET A 317 22.50 15.52 -10.10
CA MET A 317 22.65 14.66 -8.93
C MET A 317 21.35 14.55 -8.14
N LEU A 318 20.57 15.63 -8.08
CA LEU A 318 19.28 15.62 -7.41
C LEU A 318 18.24 14.82 -8.19
N GLY A 319 18.18 14.93 -9.52
CA GLY A 319 17.32 14.10 -10.37
C GLY A 319 17.59 12.61 -10.17
N LYS A 320 18.87 12.19 -10.19
CA LYS A 320 19.26 10.79 -9.91
C LYS A 320 18.82 10.30 -8.53
N LYS A 321 18.87 11.16 -7.50
CA LYS A 321 18.31 10.84 -6.16
C LYS A 321 16.79 10.76 -6.17
N SER A 322 16.12 11.72 -6.81
CA SER A 322 14.67 11.77 -6.95
C SER A 322 14.16 10.47 -7.57
N THR A 323 14.71 10.05 -8.72
CA THR A 323 14.34 8.79 -9.37
C THR A 323 14.50 7.59 -8.43
N ALA A 324 15.61 7.48 -7.69
CA ALA A 324 15.82 6.38 -6.74
C ALA A 324 14.73 6.34 -5.65
N ILE A 325 14.46 7.47 -5.00
CA ILE A 325 13.43 7.59 -3.96
C ILE A 325 12.03 7.27 -4.52
N ILE A 326 11.73 7.74 -5.74
CA ILE A 326 10.43 7.51 -6.40
C ILE A 326 10.25 6.04 -6.78
N GLU A 327 11.26 5.36 -7.35
CA GLU A 327 11.17 3.92 -7.64
C GLU A 327 10.99 3.08 -6.37
N GLU A 328 11.73 3.40 -5.31
CA GLU A 328 11.64 2.70 -4.02
C GLU A 328 10.28 2.91 -3.35
N TYR A 329 9.78 4.15 -3.30
CA TYR A 329 8.43 4.47 -2.85
C TYR A 329 7.35 3.72 -3.65
N LEU A 330 7.43 3.73 -4.99
CA LEU A 330 6.43 3.05 -5.82
C LEU A 330 6.48 1.52 -5.67
N HIS A 331 7.63 0.93 -5.32
CA HIS A 331 7.79 -0.49 -5.07
C HIS A 331 7.31 -0.91 -3.68
N ILE A 332 7.74 -0.21 -2.63
CA ILE A 332 7.52 -0.58 -1.22
C ILE A 332 6.20 0.01 -0.68
N ASN A 333 5.78 1.17 -1.20
CA ASN A 333 4.63 1.96 -0.74
C ASN A 333 4.76 2.48 0.71
N ASP A 334 5.98 2.67 1.21
CA ASP A 334 6.21 3.34 2.50
C ASP A 334 6.22 4.86 2.32
N MET A 335 5.14 5.51 2.77
CA MET A 335 5.01 6.97 2.75
C MET A 335 5.94 7.65 3.77
N LYS A 336 6.21 7.05 4.93
CA LYS A 336 7.02 7.67 5.99
C LYS A 336 8.48 7.75 5.54
N GLU A 337 9.00 6.65 5.00
CA GLU A 337 10.37 6.59 4.47
C GLU A 337 10.55 7.52 3.26
N ALA A 338 9.58 7.56 2.34
CA ALA A 338 9.62 8.47 1.19
C ALA A 338 9.65 9.95 1.60
N LEU A 339 8.87 10.35 2.62
CA LEU A 339 8.92 11.70 3.17
C LEU A 339 10.28 12.01 3.81
N GLN A 340 10.80 11.09 4.64
CA GLN A 340 12.09 11.24 5.32
C GLN A 340 13.25 11.38 4.31
N CYS A 341 13.30 10.50 3.30
CA CYS A 341 14.28 10.55 2.22
C CYS A 341 14.30 11.91 1.48
N VAL A 342 13.14 12.54 1.26
CA VAL A 342 13.06 13.86 0.61
C VAL A 342 13.53 14.98 1.54
N VAL A 343 13.23 14.91 2.84
CA VAL A 343 13.78 15.84 3.85
C VAL A 343 15.31 15.74 3.89
N GLU A 344 15.87 14.52 3.86
CA GLU A 344 17.32 14.28 3.89
C GLU A 344 18.06 14.75 2.63
N MET A 345 17.36 14.95 1.51
CA MET A 345 17.96 15.62 0.35
C MET A 345 18.37 17.07 0.67
N ASN A 346 17.74 17.72 1.66
CA ASN A 346 18.08 19.05 2.20
C ASN A 346 18.42 20.09 1.10
N SER A 347 17.54 20.15 0.09
CA SER A 347 17.76 20.89 -1.16
C SER A 347 16.50 21.65 -1.60
N THR A 348 15.81 22.29 -0.65
CA THR A 348 14.51 22.98 -0.85
C THR A 348 14.42 23.86 -2.12
N PRO A 349 15.45 24.65 -2.52
CA PRO A 349 15.39 25.47 -3.73
C PRO A 349 15.32 24.69 -5.06
N LEU A 350 15.57 23.37 -5.03
CA LEU A 350 15.63 22.48 -6.19
C LEU A 350 14.57 21.36 -6.15
N LEU A 351 13.60 21.40 -5.23
CA LEU A 351 12.55 20.37 -5.13
C LEU A 351 11.62 20.33 -6.36
N PHE A 352 11.60 21.35 -7.20
CA PHE A 352 10.97 21.31 -8.52
C PHE A 352 11.50 20.14 -9.37
N VAL A 353 12.77 19.76 -9.21
CA VAL A 353 13.39 18.60 -9.89
C VAL A 353 12.78 17.29 -9.42
N PHE A 354 12.50 17.16 -8.11
CA PHE A 354 11.82 15.98 -7.56
C PHE A 354 10.38 15.87 -8.10
N VAL A 355 9.67 16.99 -8.14
CA VAL A 355 8.32 17.07 -8.71
C VAL A 355 8.35 16.66 -10.19
N ARG A 356 9.22 17.28 -11.00
CA ARG A 356 9.38 16.97 -12.42
C ARG A 356 9.69 15.48 -12.64
N SER A 357 10.72 14.94 -12.00
CA SER A 357 11.08 13.52 -12.12
C SER A 357 9.99 12.56 -11.62
N GLY A 358 9.17 12.96 -10.65
CA GLY A 358 7.99 12.22 -10.21
C GLY A 358 6.91 12.16 -11.28
N LEU A 359 6.59 13.30 -11.89
CA LEU A 359 5.65 13.39 -13.01
C LEU A 359 6.18 12.59 -14.21
N GLU A 360 7.36 12.93 -14.73
CA GLU A 360 8.03 12.25 -15.88
C GLU A 360 8.03 10.73 -15.73
N SER A 361 8.48 10.23 -14.57
CA SER A 361 8.65 8.79 -14.38
C SER A 361 7.33 8.03 -14.25
N THR A 362 6.23 8.67 -13.84
CA THR A 362 4.95 8.00 -13.53
C THR A 362 3.83 8.26 -14.53
N LEU A 363 3.93 9.29 -15.36
CA LEU A 363 2.88 9.76 -16.26
C LEU A 363 2.32 8.64 -17.17
N GLU A 364 3.18 7.79 -17.72
CA GLU A 364 2.81 6.66 -18.58
C GLU A 364 2.74 5.30 -17.85
N ARG A 365 2.76 5.28 -16.50
CA ARG A 365 2.58 4.04 -15.72
C ARG A 365 1.10 3.69 -15.53
N SER A 366 0.82 2.75 -14.64
CA SER A 366 -0.53 2.40 -14.20
C SER A 366 -1.18 3.54 -13.39
N PRO A 367 -2.52 3.66 -13.36
CA PRO A 367 -3.23 4.69 -12.58
C PRO A 367 -2.81 4.71 -11.10
N ILE A 368 -2.63 3.54 -10.48
CA ILE A 368 -2.19 3.40 -9.09
C ILE A 368 -0.78 3.97 -8.84
N ALA A 369 0.09 4.04 -9.85
CA ALA A 369 1.40 4.68 -9.71
C ALA A 369 1.29 6.21 -9.75
N ARG A 370 0.38 6.76 -10.58
CA ARG A 370 0.06 8.19 -10.61
C ARG A 370 -0.64 8.66 -9.34
N GLU A 371 -1.63 7.91 -8.87
CA GLU A 371 -2.32 8.15 -7.60
C GLU A 371 -1.32 8.21 -6.42
N ARG A 372 -0.43 7.22 -6.31
CA ARG A 372 0.66 7.20 -5.32
C ARG A 372 1.57 8.43 -5.42
N MET A 373 2.01 8.79 -6.63
CA MET A 373 2.89 9.94 -6.84
C MET A 373 2.21 11.26 -6.46
N GLY A 374 0.95 11.47 -6.89
CA GLY A 374 0.17 12.65 -6.50
C GLY A 374 -0.07 12.72 -4.99
N LEU A 375 -0.35 11.59 -4.33
CA LEU A 375 -0.46 11.49 -2.88
C LEU A 375 0.86 11.83 -2.17
N LEU A 376 2.01 11.36 -2.68
CA LEU A 376 3.33 11.71 -2.13
C LEU A 376 3.59 13.22 -2.25
N LEU A 377 3.31 13.84 -3.39
CA LEU A 377 3.44 15.29 -3.57
C LEU A 377 2.52 16.07 -2.62
N HIS A 378 1.27 15.62 -2.43
CA HIS A 378 0.34 16.18 -1.46
C HIS A 378 0.88 16.07 -0.02
N GLN A 379 1.40 14.91 0.40
CA GLN A 379 1.95 14.75 1.76
C GLN A 379 3.22 15.57 1.98
N LEU A 380 4.11 15.67 0.98
CA LEU A 380 5.30 16.53 1.03
C LEU A 380 4.93 18.02 1.20
N TYR A 381 3.87 18.47 0.51
CA TYR A 381 3.33 19.82 0.67
C TYR A 381 2.69 20.01 2.04
N LYS A 382 1.83 19.09 2.47
CA LYS A 382 1.10 19.12 3.76
C LYS A 382 2.05 19.07 4.97
N ALA A 383 3.18 18.38 4.85
CA ALA A 383 4.27 18.35 5.83
C ALA A 383 5.20 19.59 5.76
N GLY A 384 4.91 20.57 4.91
CA GLY A 384 5.74 21.78 4.72
C GLY A 384 7.12 21.55 4.10
N THR A 385 7.38 20.33 3.61
CA THR A 385 8.67 19.94 3.02
C THR A 385 8.81 20.44 1.57
N LEU A 386 7.72 20.43 0.81
CA LEU A 386 7.63 20.91 -0.56
C LEU A 386 6.88 22.27 -0.61
N PRO A 387 7.57 23.40 -0.86
CA PRO A 387 6.90 24.68 -1.08
C PRO A 387 6.03 24.67 -2.34
N LYS A 388 4.89 25.39 -2.33
CA LYS A 388 4.00 25.51 -3.50
C LYS A 388 4.73 26.04 -4.74
N GLU A 389 5.71 26.93 -4.57
CA GLU A 389 6.51 27.51 -5.65
C GLU A 389 7.37 26.44 -6.36
N GLN A 390 7.83 25.43 -5.61
CA GLN A 390 8.60 24.30 -6.15
C GLN A 390 7.67 23.28 -6.83
N TYR A 391 6.48 23.05 -6.26
CA TYR A 391 5.44 22.22 -6.88
C TYR A 391 4.96 22.81 -8.21
N TYR A 392 4.56 24.08 -8.24
CA TYR A 392 4.11 24.76 -9.47
C TYR A 392 5.20 24.76 -10.54
N ARG A 393 6.46 25.04 -10.20
CA ARG A 393 7.56 25.01 -11.17
C ARG A 393 7.77 23.62 -11.78
N GLY A 394 7.86 22.58 -10.96
CA GLY A 394 8.10 21.22 -11.45
C GLY A 394 6.94 20.67 -12.29
N LEU A 395 5.72 21.17 -12.04
CA LEU A 395 4.54 20.88 -12.85
C LEU A 395 4.50 21.72 -14.14
N GLN A 396 4.87 22.99 -14.10
CA GLN A 396 4.95 23.89 -15.27
C GLN A 396 5.91 23.33 -16.33
N GLU A 397 7.08 22.82 -15.92
CA GLU A 397 8.07 22.22 -16.83
C GLU A 397 7.53 20.98 -17.60
N ILE A 398 6.39 20.40 -17.18
CA ILE A 398 5.66 19.33 -17.91
C ILE A 398 4.45 19.89 -18.68
N LEU A 399 3.70 20.84 -18.09
CA LEU A 399 2.52 21.42 -18.73
C LEU A 399 2.87 22.27 -19.97
N GLU A 400 4.05 22.88 -20.02
CA GLU A 400 4.54 23.59 -21.21
C GLU A 400 4.70 22.70 -22.45
N VAL A 401 4.95 21.39 -22.28
CA VAL A 401 5.11 20.40 -23.38
C VAL A 401 3.95 19.41 -23.49
N ALA A 402 2.89 19.55 -22.67
CA ALA A 402 1.79 18.58 -22.59
C ALA A 402 0.98 18.45 -23.89
N GLU A 403 0.95 19.51 -24.73
CA GLU A 403 0.32 19.47 -26.06
C GLU A 403 1.11 18.59 -27.04
N ASP A 404 2.43 18.74 -27.11
CA ASP A 404 3.30 17.85 -27.91
C ASP A 404 3.19 16.39 -27.42
N MET A 405 3.17 16.18 -26.11
CA MET A 405 2.99 14.84 -25.51
C MET A 405 1.62 14.21 -25.83
N ALA A 406 0.59 15.01 -26.14
CA ALA A 406 -0.72 14.48 -26.53
C ALA A 406 -0.71 13.75 -27.88
N ILE A 407 0.30 13.99 -28.72
CA ILE A 407 0.49 13.33 -30.02
C ILE A 407 0.81 11.84 -29.82
N ASP A 408 1.73 11.53 -28.91
CA ASP A 408 2.15 10.15 -28.60
C ASP A 408 1.31 9.50 -27.49
N VAL A 409 0.72 10.30 -26.58
CA VAL A 409 -0.04 9.83 -25.40
C VAL A 409 -1.48 10.37 -25.42
N PRO A 410 -2.45 9.70 -26.08
CA PRO A 410 -3.82 10.21 -26.28
C PRO A 410 -4.62 10.48 -25.00
N HIS A 411 -4.18 9.99 -23.84
CA HIS A 411 -4.82 10.17 -22.54
C HIS A 411 -4.03 11.10 -21.59
N ILE A 412 -3.05 11.86 -22.11
CA ILE A 412 -2.12 12.70 -21.32
C ILE A 412 -2.85 13.60 -20.30
N TRP A 413 -3.97 14.22 -20.69
CA TRP A 413 -4.74 15.13 -19.83
C TRP A 413 -5.42 14.41 -18.65
N LEU A 414 -5.85 13.16 -18.84
CA LEU A 414 -6.34 12.32 -17.74
C LEU A 414 -5.20 11.90 -16.82
N TYR A 415 -4.03 11.58 -17.37
CA TYR A 415 -2.86 11.15 -16.57
C TYR A 415 -2.29 12.32 -15.74
N LEU A 416 -2.23 13.52 -16.32
CA LEU A 416 -1.92 14.75 -15.60
C LEU A 416 -2.97 15.04 -14.51
N ALA A 417 -4.26 14.87 -14.80
CA ALA A 417 -5.31 15.04 -13.79
C ALA A 417 -5.19 14.01 -12.64
N GLU A 418 -4.87 12.75 -12.91
CA GLU A 418 -4.64 11.73 -11.88
C GLU A 418 -3.46 12.06 -10.95
N LEU A 419 -2.45 12.79 -11.46
CA LEU A 419 -1.31 13.29 -10.68
C LEU A 419 -1.64 14.57 -9.88
N ILE A 420 -2.47 15.46 -10.44
CA ILE A 420 -2.78 16.79 -9.86
C ILE A 420 -3.93 16.73 -8.84
N THR A 421 -4.97 15.92 -9.07
CA THR A 421 -6.17 15.87 -8.22
C THR A 421 -5.88 15.65 -6.73
N PRO A 422 -4.95 14.78 -6.29
CA PRO A 422 -4.62 14.62 -4.87
C PRO A 422 -4.14 15.91 -4.18
N MET A 423 -3.62 16.89 -4.91
CA MET A 423 -3.22 18.19 -4.34
C MET A 423 -4.42 19.04 -3.87
N LEU A 424 -5.65 18.68 -4.25
CA LEU A 424 -6.89 19.30 -3.78
C LEU A 424 -7.46 18.64 -2.50
N HIS A 425 -6.82 17.60 -1.96
CA HIS A 425 -7.23 16.97 -0.71
C HIS A 425 -6.96 17.87 0.51
N GLU A 426 -7.55 17.54 1.65
CA GLU A 426 -7.50 18.33 2.88
C GLU A 426 -6.06 18.61 3.36
N GLY A 427 -5.69 19.88 3.49
CA GLY A 427 -4.30 20.32 3.76
C GLY A 427 -3.44 20.55 2.50
N GLY A 428 -4.02 20.40 1.31
CA GLY A 428 -3.41 20.71 0.02
C GLY A 428 -3.55 22.17 -0.41
N ILE A 429 -3.52 22.41 -1.73
CA ILE A 429 -3.61 23.75 -2.33
C ILE A 429 -5.09 24.07 -2.64
N PRO A 430 -5.64 25.25 -2.26
CA PRO A 430 -7.01 25.62 -2.60
C PRO A 430 -7.27 25.65 -4.11
N MET A 431 -8.41 25.12 -4.56
CA MET A 431 -8.78 24.97 -5.98
C MET A 431 -8.56 26.24 -6.81
N GLY A 432 -9.00 27.41 -6.30
CA GLY A 432 -8.83 28.70 -6.98
C GLY A 432 -7.39 29.16 -7.16
N GLN A 433 -6.46 28.71 -6.31
CA GLN A 433 -5.03 28.96 -6.50
C GLN A 433 -4.44 27.93 -7.47
N LEU A 434 -4.72 26.64 -7.26
CA LEU A 434 -4.19 25.57 -8.10
C LEU A 434 -4.59 25.77 -9.56
N PHE A 435 -5.88 25.98 -9.86
CA PHE A 435 -6.38 26.07 -11.24
C PHE A 435 -5.86 27.32 -11.96
N LYS A 436 -5.72 28.46 -11.27
CA LYS A 436 -5.17 29.70 -11.83
C LYS A 436 -3.66 29.67 -12.05
N GLU A 437 -2.92 28.81 -11.33
CA GLU A 437 -1.49 28.60 -11.56
C GLU A 437 -1.24 27.57 -12.67
N ILE A 438 -1.85 26.38 -12.63
CA ILE A 438 -1.60 25.31 -13.62
C ILE A 438 -2.11 25.66 -15.03
N SER A 439 -3.10 26.54 -15.14
CA SER A 439 -3.64 26.93 -16.45
C SER A 439 -2.77 27.94 -17.20
N LYS A 440 -1.76 28.55 -16.56
CA LYS A 440 -0.92 29.59 -17.19
C LYS A 440 -0.24 29.16 -18.50
N PRO A 441 0.46 28.01 -18.58
CA PRO A 441 1.01 27.52 -19.85
C PRO A 441 -0.07 27.01 -20.82
N LEU A 442 -1.24 26.60 -20.31
CA LEU A 442 -2.28 25.89 -21.07
C LEU A 442 -3.33 26.83 -21.72
N VAL A 443 -3.53 28.04 -21.20
CA VAL A 443 -4.45 29.03 -21.80
C VAL A 443 -3.96 29.48 -23.19
N PRO A 444 -2.67 29.81 -23.42
CA PRO A 444 -2.16 30.10 -24.76
C PRO A 444 -2.28 28.94 -25.77
N GLN A 445 -2.34 27.69 -25.28
CA GLN A 445 -2.56 26.48 -26.08
C GLN A 445 -4.05 26.18 -26.32
N GLY A 446 -4.97 26.84 -25.60
CA GLY A 446 -6.40 26.47 -25.58
C GLY A 446 -6.71 25.15 -24.85
N THR A 447 -5.73 24.54 -24.18
CA THR A 447 -5.83 23.21 -23.55
C THR A 447 -6.24 23.27 -22.08
N ALA A 448 -6.25 24.45 -21.45
CA ALA A 448 -6.56 24.62 -20.02
C ALA A 448 -7.93 24.01 -19.65
N GLY A 449 -8.98 24.31 -20.41
CA GLY A 449 -10.31 23.73 -20.21
C GLY A 449 -10.33 22.19 -20.25
N VAL A 450 -9.49 21.56 -21.08
CA VAL A 450 -9.39 20.10 -21.20
C VAL A 450 -8.84 19.49 -19.91
N LEU A 451 -7.77 20.04 -19.34
CA LEU A 451 -7.19 19.55 -18.09
C LEU A 451 -8.15 19.78 -16.90
N LEU A 452 -8.75 20.97 -16.80
CA LEU A 452 -9.64 21.29 -15.68
C LEU A 452 -10.91 20.42 -15.68
N VAL A 453 -11.46 20.09 -16.85
CA VAL A 453 -12.55 19.10 -16.95
C VAL A 453 -12.11 17.74 -16.42
N GLN A 454 -10.93 17.22 -16.81
CA GLN A 454 -10.46 15.92 -16.31
C GLN A 454 -10.29 15.92 -14.77
N ILE A 455 -9.73 16.99 -14.19
CA ILE A 455 -9.60 17.13 -12.72
C ILE A 455 -10.99 17.16 -12.06
N LEU A 456 -11.94 17.93 -12.59
CA LEU A 456 -13.32 17.98 -12.07
C LEU A 456 -14.02 16.62 -12.18
N THR A 457 -13.89 15.90 -13.30
CA THR A 457 -14.43 14.54 -13.45
C THR A 457 -13.81 13.55 -12.47
N LEU A 458 -12.51 13.69 -12.13
CA LEU A 458 -11.88 12.87 -11.10
C LEU A 458 -12.37 13.22 -9.68
N LEU A 459 -12.55 14.50 -9.36
CA LEU A 459 -13.17 14.92 -8.10
C LEU A 459 -14.58 14.34 -7.97
N CYS A 460 -15.38 14.35 -9.04
CA CYS A 460 -16.71 13.76 -9.09
C CYS A 460 -16.77 12.23 -8.93
N LYS A 461 -15.61 11.53 -8.88
CA LYS A 461 -15.52 10.12 -8.44
C LYS A 461 -15.34 9.96 -6.92
N GLY A 462 -14.93 11.02 -6.20
CA GLY A 462 -14.68 11.02 -4.76
C GLY A 462 -15.62 11.90 -3.92
N MET A 463 -16.41 12.76 -4.57
CA MET A 463 -17.46 13.59 -3.98
C MET A 463 -18.56 13.90 -5.02
N SER A 464 -19.71 14.41 -4.58
CA SER A 464 -20.79 14.76 -5.52
C SER A 464 -20.44 15.93 -6.46
N HIS A 465 -21.04 15.92 -7.65
CA HIS A 465 -21.02 17.04 -8.61
C HIS A 465 -21.42 18.38 -7.96
N LYS A 466 -22.40 18.36 -7.04
CA LYS A 466 -22.82 19.54 -6.27
C LYS A 466 -21.69 20.10 -5.40
N LYS A 467 -20.86 19.24 -4.80
CA LYS A 467 -19.69 19.66 -4.00
C LYS A 467 -18.53 20.16 -4.86
N ALA A 468 -18.22 19.49 -5.97
CA ALA A 468 -17.21 19.99 -6.92
C ALA A 468 -17.60 21.36 -7.51
N GLY A 469 -18.90 21.56 -7.81
CA GLY A 469 -19.46 22.85 -8.25
C GLY A 469 -19.51 23.93 -7.16
N ALA A 470 -19.66 23.55 -5.89
CA ALA A 470 -19.52 24.46 -4.76
C ALA A 470 -18.06 24.95 -4.64
N MET A 471 -17.09 24.02 -4.61
CA MET A 471 -15.66 24.36 -4.57
C MET A 471 -15.23 25.27 -5.73
N TRP A 472 -15.76 25.04 -6.94
CA TRP A 472 -15.50 25.89 -8.10
C TRP A 472 -16.06 27.32 -7.93
N ARG A 473 -17.32 27.45 -7.48
CA ARG A 473 -17.99 28.75 -7.26
C ARG A 473 -17.35 29.52 -6.10
N GLU A 474 -17.06 28.86 -4.98
CA GLU A 474 -16.38 29.43 -3.80
C GLU A 474 -14.95 29.90 -4.11
N ALA A 475 -14.25 29.20 -5.01
CA ALA A 475 -12.93 29.57 -5.51
C ALA A 475 -12.93 30.80 -6.43
N GLY A 476 -14.10 31.33 -6.81
CA GLY A 476 -14.23 32.45 -7.75
C GLY A 476 -13.63 32.11 -9.12
N LEU A 477 -14.00 30.94 -9.66
CA LEU A 477 -13.55 30.45 -10.96
C LEU A 477 -14.61 30.65 -12.03
N SER A 478 -14.18 31.02 -13.23
CA SER A 478 -15.01 31.24 -14.41
C SER A 478 -14.39 30.51 -15.59
N TRP A 479 -15.19 29.79 -16.39
CA TRP A 479 -14.68 29.12 -17.60
C TRP A 479 -14.13 30.11 -18.63
N LYS A 480 -14.57 31.37 -18.61
CA LYS A 480 -13.99 32.43 -19.47
C LYS A 480 -12.53 32.76 -19.14
N ASP A 481 -12.04 32.28 -18.01
CA ASP A 481 -10.64 32.44 -17.59
C ASP A 481 -9.75 31.31 -18.16
N PHE A 482 -10.34 30.28 -18.77
CA PHE A 482 -9.71 29.01 -19.15
C PHE A 482 -10.05 28.47 -20.55
N LEU A 483 -10.95 29.14 -21.28
CA LEU A 483 -11.37 28.80 -22.65
C LEU A 483 -10.97 29.92 -23.63
N PRO A 484 -10.86 29.64 -24.95
CA PRO A 484 -10.68 30.65 -25.99
C PRO A 484 -11.80 31.71 -26.00
N GLU A 485 -11.50 32.92 -26.49
CA GLU A 485 -12.47 34.05 -26.53
C GLU A 485 -13.70 33.77 -27.41
N ASP A 486 -13.60 32.82 -28.35
CA ASP A 486 -14.66 32.41 -29.27
C ASP A 486 -15.47 31.18 -28.83
N GLU A 487 -15.11 30.52 -27.72
CA GLU A 487 -15.82 29.33 -27.25
C GLU A 487 -17.02 29.68 -26.34
N ASP A 488 -18.22 29.18 -26.70
CA ASP A 488 -19.41 29.37 -25.89
C ASP A 488 -19.36 28.49 -24.63
N VAL A 489 -19.28 29.15 -23.47
CA VAL A 489 -19.19 28.51 -22.15
C VAL A 489 -20.35 27.54 -21.88
N ASN A 490 -21.59 27.89 -22.25
CA ASN A 490 -22.76 27.04 -21.95
C ASN A 490 -22.70 25.76 -22.77
N LYS A 491 -22.39 25.88 -24.07
CA LYS A 491 -22.15 24.76 -24.97
C LYS A 491 -21.00 23.89 -24.45
N PHE A 492 -19.87 24.49 -24.06
CA PHE A 492 -18.73 23.75 -23.52
C PHE A 492 -19.12 22.94 -22.28
N VAL A 493 -19.76 23.56 -21.27
CA VAL A 493 -20.05 22.81 -20.03
C VAL A 493 -21.02 21.66 -20.27
N THR A 494 -21.97 21.78 -21.21
CA THR A 494 -22.89 20.69 -21.57
C THR A 494 -22.21 19.61 -22.40
N GLU A 495 -21.38 19.96 -23.40
CA GLU A 495 -20.61 18.96 -24.16
C GLU A 495 -19.57 18.22 -23.30
N LYS A 496 -19.17 18.80 -22.14
CA LYS A 496 -18.23 18.19 -21.18
C LYS A 496 -18.89 17.61 -19.92
N ASN A 497 -20.21 17.73 -19.74
CA ASN A 497 -20.95 17.29 -18.55
C ASN A 497 -20.44 17.93 -17.24
N VAL A 498 -20.15 19.25 -17.27
CA VAL A 498 -19.66 20.05 -16.12
C VAL A 498 -20.55 21.24 -15.77
N GLU A 499 -21.83 21.21 -16.15
CA GLU A 499 -22.83 22.27 -15.92
C GLU A 499 -23.01 22.63 -14.44
N PHE A 500 -22.74 21.66 -13.55
CA PHE A 500 -22.72 21.83 -12.10
C PHE A 500 -21.77 22.94 -11.60
N THR A 501 -20.81 23.37 -12.43
CA THR A 501 -19.90 24.49 -12.15
C THR A 501 -20.53 25.87 -12.35
N LEU A 502 -21.55 26.02 -13.20
CA LEU A 502 -22.15 27.32 -13.51
C LEU A 502 -23.08 27.83 -12.39
N GLY A 503 -23.84 26.93 -11.75
CA GLY A 503 -24.86 27.31 -10.77
C GLY A 503 -26.08 27.95 -11.42
N GLY A 504 -26.94 27.13 -12.03
CA GLY A 504 -28.07 27.62 -12.82
C GLY A 504 -28.99 26.54 -13.37
N GLY A 505 -29.25 25.48 -12.59
CA GLY A 505 -30.46 24.67 -12.80
C GLY A 505 -31.67 25.42 -12.24
N GLU A 506 -32.88 25.13 -12.72
CA GLU A 506 -34.11 25.87 -12.35
C GLU A 506 -34.48 25.74 -10.84
N ASP A 507 -33.77 24.89 -10.09
CA ASP A 507 -33.90 24.74 -8.63
C ASP A 507 -33.15 25.83 -7.80
N ASP A 508 -32.06 26.43 -8.32
CA ASP A 508 -31.07 27.17 -7.49
C ASP A 508 -31.56 28.60 -7.04
N GLU A 509 -32.66 29.12 -7.60
CA GLU A 509 -33.26 30.43 -7.25
C GLU A 509 -34.45 30.34 -6.25
N THR A 510 -34.87 29.14 -5.81
CA THR A 510 -35.97 29.00 -4.83
C THR A 510 -35.54 28.49 -3.45
N GLU A 511 -34.34 27.90 -3.30
CA GLU A 511 -33.80 27.48 -1.99
C GLU A 511 -32.91 28.53 -1.30
N LYS A 512 -33.37 29.79 -1.26
CA LYS A 512 -33.24 30.61 -0.02
C LYS A 512 -34.32 30.24 1.00
N SER A 513 -34.47 28.94 1.18
CA SER A 513 -35.34 28.26 2.13
C SER A 513 -34.44 27.32 2.92
N SER A 514 -34.61 27.30 4.24
CA SER A 514 -33.86 26.42 5.14
C SER A 514 -33.89 24.97 4.65
N LYS A 515 -32.70 24.35 4.49
CA LYS A 515 -32.58 22.89 4.65
C LYS A 515 -33.29 22.54 5.96
N LYS A 516 -34.38 21.77 5.87
CA LYS A 516 -35.23 21.51 7.02
C LYS A 516 -34.45 20.66 8.00
N GLU A 517 -34.06 21.25 9.14
CA GLU A 517 -33.20 20.61 10.14
C GLU A 517 -33.84 19.30 10.65
N LEU A 518 -33.44 18.18 10.05
CA LEU A 518 -33.96 16.86 10.39
C LEU A 518 -33.65 16.51 11.84
N SER A 519 -34.68 16.17 12.60
CA SER A 519 -34.54 15.72 13.99
C SER A 519 -33.81 14.39 14.09
N SER A 520 -33.30 14.06 15.28
CA SER A 520 -32.62 12.77 15.54
C SER A 520 -33.47 11.54 15.16
N GLU A 521 -34.80 11.64 15.33
CA GLU A 521 -35.75 10.58 14.96
C GLU A 521 -35.91 10.46 13.45
N GLU A 522 -36.05 11.59 12.75
CA GLU A 522 -36.19 11.62 11.28
C GLU A 522 -34.88 11.21 10.58
N LEU A 523 -33.71 11.57 11.14
CA LEU A 523 -32.39 11.12 10.71
C LEU A 523 -32.28 9.60 10.77
N THR A 524 -32.45 9.02 11.97
CA THR A 524 -32.30 7.58 12.21
C THR A 524 -33.25 6.80 11.31
N LYS A 525 -34.53 7.19 11.26
CA LYS A 525 -35.57 6.56 10.45
C LYS A 525 -35.31 6.57 8.93
N GLN A 526 -34.54 7.54 8.41
CA GLN A 526 -34.16 7.58 7.00
C GLN A 526 -32.90 6.75 6.73
N LEU A 527 -31.95 6.74 7.66
CA LEU A 527 -30.76 5.88 7.61
C LEU A 527 -31.16 4.39 7.70
N ASP A 528 -32.05 4.04 8.64
CA ASP A 528 -32.66 2.71 8.77
C ASP A 528 -33.23 2.21 7.44
N ARG A 529 -34.00 3.06 6.74
CA ARG A 529 -34.60 2.73 5.44
C ARG A 529 -33.54 2.42 4.39
N LEU A 530 -32.51 3.26 4.25
CA LEU A 530 -31.43 3.03 3.29
C LEU A 530 -30.67 1.72 3.56
N ILE A 531 -30.45 1.41 4.84
CA ILE A 531 -29.74 0.20 5.25
C ILE A 531 -30.63 -1.05 5.06
N GLN A 532 -31.94 -0.96 5.34
CA GLN A 532 -32.93 -2.01 5.06
C GLN A 532 -33.09 -2.27 3.54
N ASP A 533 -33.10 -1.21 2.73
CA ASP A 533 -33.03 -1.24 1.26
C ASP A 533 -31.75 -1.91 0.71
N LYS A 534 -30.76 -2.19 1.59
CA LYS A 534 -29.41 -2.66 1.24
C LYS A 534 -28.70 -1.69 0.29
N ALA A 535 -28.90 -0.38 0.48
CA ALA A 535 -28.08 0.63 -0.15
C ALA A 535 -26.59 0.35 0.08
N ASP A 536 -25.78 0.64 -0.92
CA ASP A 536 -24.33 0.65 -0.76
C ASP A 536 -23.87 1.95 -0.08
N ASN A 537 -22.59 1.99 0.30
CA ASN A 537 -22.04 3.14 1.02
C ASN A 537 -22.13 4.41 0.16
N GLN A 538 -22.09 4.30 -1.18
CA GLN A 538 -22.23 5.44 -2.08
C GLN A 538 -23.65 6.03 -2.04
N ARG A 539 -24.71 5.23 -2.22
CA ARG A 539 -26.09 5.70 -2.12
C ARG A 539 -26.42 6.30 -0.74
N ILE A 540 -25.74 5.85 0.33
CA ILE A 540 -25.84 6.47 1.65
C ILE A 540 -25.10 7.82 1.71
N TYR A 541 -23.87 7.93 1.19
CA TYR A 541 -23.16 9.21 1.07
C TYR A 541 -23.98 10.23 0.25
N ASP A 542 -24.51 9.82 -0.91
CA ASP A 542 -25.30 10.66 -1.82
C ASP A 542 -26.55 11.20 -1.11
N TRP A 543 -27.26 10.36 -0.35
CA TRP A 543 -28.40 10.79 0.45
C TRP A 543 -28.00 11.77 1.55
N VAL A 544 -26.90 11.51 2.26
CA VAL A 544 -26.40 12.39 3.33
C VAL A 544 -26.00 13.77 2.78
N GLU A 545 -25.24 13.83 1.68
CA GLU A 545 -24.84 15.10 1.04
C GLU A 545 -26.04 15.87 0.46
N ALA A 546 -27.07 15.17 -0.03
CA ALA A 546 -28.31 15.79 -0.51
C ALA A 546 -29.17 16.37 0.62
N ASN A 547 -29.37 15.62 1.71
CA ASN A 547 -30.38 15.93 2.73
C ASN A 547 -29.85 16.77 3.91
N LEU A 548 -28.56 16.70 4.24
CA LEU A 548 -27.98 17.38 5.41
C LEU A 548 -27.07 18.53 5.00
N ASP A 549 -26.98 19.57 5.83
CA ASP A 549 -25.90 20.56 5.74
C ASP A 549 -24.63 20.10 6.47
N GLU A 550 -23.55 20.86 6.32
CA GLU A 550 -22.25 20.52 6.89
C GLU A 550 -22.24 20.60 8.43
N THR A 551 -23.06 21.46 9.03
CA THR A 551 -23.27 21.53 10.48
C THR A 551 -24.01 20.30 11.04
N GLN A 552 -25.03 19.80 10.33
CA GLN A 552 -25.70 18.55 10.67
C GLN A 552 -24.78 17.34 10.47
N MET A 553 -24.07 17.27 9.34
CA MET A 553 -23.15 16.17 9.00
C MET A 553 -21.95 16.10 9.95
N SER A 554 -21.49 17.25 10.48
CA SER A 554 -20.45 17.33 11.51
C SER A 554 -20.99 17.33 12.94
N SER A 555 -22.31 17.18 13.16
CA SER A 555 -22.91 17.14 14.49
C SER A 555 -22.57 15.83 15.24
N ASN A 556 -22.82 15.81 16.55
CA ASN A 556 -22.78 14.55 17.32
C ASN A 556 -24.07 13.73 17.09
N MET A 557 -25.21 14.40 16.89
CA MET A 557 -26.51 13.77 16.62
C MET A 557 -26.47 12.86 15.39
N PHE A 558 -25.87 13.32 14.29
CA PHE A 558 -25.73 12.54 13.06
C PHE A 558 -24.84 11.30 13.25
N VAL A 559 -23.68 11.45 13.91
CA VAL A 559 -22.78 10.32 14.20
C VAL A 559 -23.47 9.26 15.06
N ARG A 560 -24.26 9.69 16.06
CA ARG A 560 -25.06 8.76 16.88
C ARG A 560 -26.14 8.06 16.03
N ALA A 561 -26.88 8.78 15.19
CA ALA A 561 -27.91 8.20 14.34
C ALA A 561 -27.35 7.17 13.33
N VAL A 562 -26.23 7.48 12.68
CA VAL A 562 -25.51 6.55 11.78
C VAL A 562 -25.06 5.30 12.53
N MET A 563 -24.45 5.47 13.70
CA MET A 563 -23.97 4.36 14.52
C MET A 563 -25.12 3.45 14.99
N THR A 564 -26.20 4.02 15.51
CA THR A 564 -27.39 3.27 15.94
C THR A 564 -27.98 2.48 14.78
N SER A 565 -28.25 3.12 13.64
CA SER A 565 -28.89 2.48 12.48
C SER A 565 -28.05 1.31 11.94
N ILE A 566 -26.73 1.50 11.83
CA ILE A 566 -25.80 0.44 11.40
C ILE A 566 -25.75 -0.69 12.42
N CYS A 567 -25.56 -0.39 13.70
CA CYS A 567 -25.50 -1.42 14.74
C CYS A 567 -26.80 -2.22 14.83
N GLN A 568 -27.95 -1.54 14.84
CA GLN A 568 -29.28 -2.17 14.86
C GLN A 568 -29.51 -3.09 13.65
N SER A 569 -29.05 -2.71 12.46
CA SER A 569 -29.10 -3.56 11.26
C SER A 569 -28.18 -4.78 11.30
N ALA A 570 -27.14 -4.75 12.14
CA ALA A 570 -26.19 -5.85 12.33
C ALA A 570 -26.66 -6.87 13.37
N ILE A 571 -27.75 -6.61 14.10
CA ILE A 571 -28.26 -7.50 15.15
C ILE A 571 -29.15 -8.58 14.56
N ILE A 572 -28.76 -9.83 14.80
CA ILE A 572 -29.57 -11.01 14.50
C ILE A 572 -30.42 -11.33 15.74
N CYS A 573 -31.74 -11.18 15.61
CA CYS A 573 -32.75 -11.46 16.64
C CYS A 573 -32.99 -12.97 16.86
N GLU A 574 -31.92 -13.72 17.09
CA GLU A 574 -31.97 -15.08 17.64
C GLU A 574 -31.92 -15.05 19.18
N SER A 575 -32.06 -16.22 19.82
CA SER A 575 -31.89 -16.36 21.28
C SER A 575 -30.73 -17.33 21.58
N PRO A 576 -29.60 -16.85 22.13
CA PRO A 576 -29.27 -15.45 22.42
C PRO A 576 -29.04 -14.62 21.14
N TYR A 577 -29.14 -13.29 21.28
CA TYR A 577 -28.84 -12.33 20.20
C TYR A 577 -27.40 -12.52 19.67
N LYS A 578 -27.22 -12.29 18.36
CA LYS A 578 -25.92 -12.38 17.69
C LYS A 578 -25.64 -11.12 16.87
N LEU A 579 -24.37 -10.92 16.53
CA LEU A 579 -23.90 -9.86 15.64
C LEU A 579 -23.53 -10.45 14.27
N ASP A 580 -24.10 -9.95 13.17
CA ASP A 580 -23.54 -10.16 11.83
C ASP A 580 -22.41 -9.15 11.61
N ALA A 581 -21.20 -9.54 12.01
CA ALA A 581 -19.99 -8.72 11.86
C ALA A 581 -19.80 -8.20 10.42
N LYS A 582 -20.26 -8.94 9.39
CA LYS A 582 -20.14 -8.53 7.98
C LYS A 582 -20.88 -7.23 7.67
N VAL A 583 -21.95 -6.92 8.41
CA VAL A 583 -22.67 -5.66 8.28
C VAL A 583 -21.79 -4.50 8.76
N ILE A 584 -21.02 -4.71 9.84
CA ILE A 584 -20.02 -3.77 10.33
C ILE A 584 -18.85 -3.67 9.34
N THR A 585 -18.21 -4.79 8.95
CA THR A 585 -17.12 -4.83 7.94
C THR A 585 -17.47 -4.06 6.65
N ARG A 586 -18.67 -4.29 6.09
CA ARG A 586 -19.14 -3.59 4.88
C ARG A 586 -19.36 -2.10 5.14
N SER A 587 -19.84 -1.75 6.33
CA SER A 587 -20.11 -0.36 6.74
C SER A 587 -18.90 0.35 7.34
N ALA A 588 -17.75 -0.33 7.53
CA ALA A 588 -16.56 0.26 8.13
C ALA A 588 -16.12 1.52 7.37
N LYS A 589 -16.05 1.47 6.03
CA LYS A 589 -15.77 2.64 5.18
C LYS A 589 -16.78 3.79 5.34
N LEU A 590 -18.04 3.47 5.63
CA LEU A 590 -19.09 4.46 5.88
C LEU A 590 -18.92 5.11 7.27
N LEU A 591 -18.54 4.34 8.29
CA LEU A 591 -18.23 4.84 9.62
C LEU A 591 -16.94 5.68 9.61
N HIS A 592 -15.85 5.18 9.02
CA HIS A 592 -14.57 5.89 8.80
C HIS A 592 -14.71 7.25 8.09
N LYS A 593 -15.76 7.48 7.29
CA LYS A 593 -16.04 8.78 6.65
C LYS A 593 -16.46 9.88 7.66
N TYR A 594 -17.10 9.48 8.76
CA TYR A 594 -17.78 10.38 9.70
C TYR A 594 -17.20 10.33 11.12
N LEU A 595 -16.63 9.20 11.54
CA LEU A 595 -15.84 9.04 12.77
C LEU A 595 -14.40 9.53 12.51
N LYS A 596 -14.28 10.84 12.23
CA LYS A 596 -13.00 11.46 11.83
C LYS A 596 -12.00 11.66 12.97
N ASP A 597 -12.50 11.66 14.20
CA ASP A 597 -11.73 11.95 15.40
C ASP A 597 -12.27 11.16 16.60
N GLU A 598 -11.42 11.05 17.61
CA GLU A 598 -11.68 10.34 18.87
C GLU A 598 -12.96 10.81 19.60
N GLN A 599 -13.37 12.08 19.46
CA GLN A 599 -14.62 12.56 20.07
C GLN A 599 -15.84 12.07 19.29
N LYS A 600 -15.74 11.86 17.98
CA LYS A 600 -16.77 11.16 17.19
C LYS A 600 -16.81 9.66 17.48
N GLU A 601 -15.65 9.02 17.62
CA GLU A 601 -15.54 7.63 18.06
C GLU A 601 -16.20 7.43 19.44
N LEU A 602 -15.91 8.32 20.40
CA LEU A 602 -16.55 8.33 21.73
C LEU A 602 -18.08 8.51 21.66
N GLN A 603 -18.58 9.38 20.78
CA GLN A 603 -20.02 9.57 20.56
C GLN A 603 -20.69 8.33 19.92
N ALA A 604 -19.99 7.61 19.05
CA ALA A 604 -20.44 6.33 18.52
C ALA A 604 -20.53 5.25 19.63
N LEU A 605 -19.55 5.18 20.54
CA LEU A 605 -19.61 4.29 21.69
C LEU A 605 -20.76 4.63 22.67
N TYR A 606 -21.12 5.90 22.81
CA TYR A 606 -22.31 6.30 23.57
C TYR A 606 -23.63 5.91 22.87
N ALA A 607 -23.72 6.06 21.55
CA ALA A 607 -24.89 5.59 20.78
C ALA A 607 -25.09 4.07 20.92
N LEU A 608 -24.00 3.30 20.79
CA LEU A 608 -24.01 1.86 20.99
C LEU A 608 -24.40 1.48 22.44
N GLN A 609 -23.90 2.21 23.45
CA GLN A 609 -24.33 2.00 24.84
C GLN A 609 -25.83 2.25 25.01
N ALA A 610 -26.37 3.31 24.41
CA ALA A 610 -27.80 3.64 24.49
C ALA A 610 -28.67 2.55 23.82
N LEU A 611 -28.30 2.08 22.62
CA LEU A 611 -28.97 0.96 21.94
C LEU A 611 -28.96 -0.32 22.80
N MET A 612 -27.84 -0.64 23.45
CA MET A 612 -27.79 -1.79 24.36
C MET A 612 -28.68 -1.61 25.60
N VAL A 613 -28.88 -0.38 26.07
CA VAL A 613 -29.81 -0.08 27.19
C VAL A 613 -31.27 -0.23 26.77
N GLU A 614 -31.63 0.23 25.57
CA GLU A 614 -32.97 0.05 24.99
C GLU A 614 -33.33 -1.43 24.83
N MET A 615 -32.35 -2.27 24.48
CA MET A 615 -32.49 -3.72 24.34
C MET A 615 -32.49 -4.52 25.67
N GLU A 616 -32.59 -3.86 26.83
CA GLU A 616 -32.47 -4.49 28.16
C GLU A 616 -31.11 -5.19 28.43
N GLN A 617 -30.05 -4.73 27.76
CA GLN A 617 -28.64 -5.12 27.95
C GLN A 617 -28.37 -6.62 27.74
N PRO A 618 -28.60 -7.15 26.52
CA PRO A 618 -28.45 -8.56 26.21
C PRO A 618 -27.01 -9.06 26.38
N ALA A 619 -26.87 -10.25 26.96
CA ALA A 619 -25.58 -10.84 27.32
C ALA A 619 -24.62 -10.93 26.12
N ASN A 620 -23.36 -10.53 26.35
CA ASN A 620 -22.25 -10.54 25.39
C ASN A 620 -22.41 -9.69 24.11
N LEU A 621 -23.57 -9.11 23.81
CA LEU A 621 -23.78 -8.37 22.56
C LEU A 621 -22.90 -7.12 22.45
N LEU A 622 -22.84 -6.30 23.51
CA LEU A 622 -21.94 -5.14 23.57
C LEU A 622 -20.46 -5.52 23.42
N ARG A 623 -20.06 -6.68 23.95
CA ARG A 623 -18.70 -7.21 23.82
C ARG A 623 -18.39 -7.55 22.36
N MET A 624 -19.27 -8.30 21.68
CA MET A 624 -19.10 -8.63 20.26
C MET A 624 -19.01 -7.37 19.38
N PHE A 625 -19.77 -6.31 19.69
CA PHE A 625 -19.62 -5.02 19.02
C PHE A 625 -18.26 -4.37 19.28
N PHE A 626 -17.80 -4.33 20.54
CA PHE A 626 -16.48 -3.75 20.89
C PHE A 626 -15.34 -4.48 20.18
N ASP A 627 -15.36 -5.82 20.18
CA ASP A 627 -14.39 -6.64 19.43
C ASP A 627 -14.41 -6.28 17.94
N THR A 628 -15.58 -6.30 17.30
CA THR A 628 -15.71 -6.06 15.85
C THR A 628 -15.34 -4.63 15.44
N LEU A 629 -15.62 -3.63 16.29
CA LEU A 629 -15.30 -2.23 16.01
C LEU A 629 -13.80 -1.92 16.18
N TYR A 630 -13.12 -2.65 17.05
CA TYR A 630 -11.66 -2.61 17.18
C TYR A 630 -10.97 -3.35 16.03
N ASP A 631 -11.40 -4.58 15.72
CA ASP A 631 -10.83 -5.43 14.65
C ASP A 631 -10.92 -4.78 13.24
N GLU A 632 -11.90 -3.90 13.01
CA GLU A 632 -12.13 -3.16 11.76
C GLU A 632 -11.56 -1.71 11.77
N ASP A 633 -10.75 -1.35 12.79
CA ASP A 633 -10.13 -0.02 13.01
C ASP A 633 -11.16 1.14 13.10
N VAL A 634 -12.43 0.84 13.38
CA VAL A 634 -13.52 1.83 13.38
C VAL A 634 -13.55 2.67 14.67
N ILE A 635 -13.09 2.08 15.78
CA ILE A 635 -12.95 2.75 17.08
C ILE A 635 -11.58 2.39 17.66
N LYS A 636 -10.82 3.39 18.06
CA LYS A 636 -9.46 3.22 18.60
C LYS A 636 -9.44 3.04 20.10
N GLU A 637 -8.31 2.52 20.58
CA GLU A 637 -8.04 2.22 21.98
C GLU A 637 -8.25 3.43 22.92
N GLU A 638 -7.82 4.63 22.51
CA GLU A 638 -7.97 5.86 23.29
C GLU A 638 -9.44 6.26 23.45
N ALA A 639 -10.27 6.04 22.42
CA ALA A 639 -11.71 6.27 22.46
C ALA A 639 -12.41 5.25 23.38
N PHE A 640 -11.98 3.99 23.38
CA PHE A 640 -12.45 2.98 24.33
C PHE A 640 -12.10 3.35 25.78
N TYR A 641 -10.85 3.73 26.09
CA TYR A 641 -10.47 4.15 27.45
C TYR A 641 -11.18 5.44 27.89
N LYS A 642 -11.40 6.39 26.99
CA LYS A 642 -12.19 7.60 27.29
C LYS A 642 -13.67 7.30 27.51
N TRP A 643 -14.23 6.32 26.79
CA TRP A 643 -15.56 5.81 27.09
C TRP A 643 -15.58 5.12 28.47
N GLU A 644 -14.61 4.27 28.79
CA GLU A 644 -14.55 3.54 30.07
C GLU A 644 -14.47 4.49 31.27
N SER A 645 -13.55 5.47 31.19
CA SER A 645 -13.28 6.44 32.26
C SER A 645 -14.27 7.60 32.34
N SER A 646 -15.19 7.72 31.38
CA SER A 646 -16.18 8.80 31.29
C SER A 646 -17.08 8.87 32.52
N LYS A 647 -17.42 10.12 32.88
CA LYS A 647 -18.32 10.49 33.98
C LYS A 647 -19.36 11.52 33.54
N ASP A 648 -19.63 11.60 32.24
CA ASP A 648 -20.64 12.50 31.68
C ASP A 648 -22.03 12.12 32.25
N PRO A 649 -22.72 13.01 33.00
CA PRO A 649 -24.01 12.71 33.61
C PRO A 649 -25.08 12.26 32.60
N ALA A 650 -25.00 12.69 31.34
CA ALA A 650 -25.95 12.28 30.30
C ALA A 650 -25.77 10.80 29.88
N GLU A 651 -24.55 10.27 29.97
CA GLU A 651 -24.17 8.94 29.46
C GLU A 651 -24.02 7.90 30.58
N MET A 652 -24.40 8.24 31.82
CA MET A 652 -24.36 7.32 32.96
C MET A 652 -25.45 6.24 32.92
N GLN A 653 -26.49 6.40 32.11
CA GLN A 653 -27.60 5.43 32.05
C GLN A 653 -27.12 4.07 31.52
N GLY A 654 -27.34 3.01 32.31
CA GLY A 654 -26.88 1.65 32.02
C GLY A 654 -25.35 1.44 32.09
N LYS A 655 -24.56 2.50 32.27
CA LYS A 655 -23.09 2.52 32.19
C LYS A 655 -22.42 1.44 33.04
N GLY A 656 -22.86 1.30 34.30
CA GLY A 656 -22.29 0.34 35.25
C GLY A 656 -22.54 -1.14 34.92
N VAL A 657 -23.49 -1.45 34.04
CA VAL A 657 -23.73 -2.81 33.53
C VAL A 657 -23.01 -3.00 32.19
N ALA A 658 -23.00 -1.98 31.34
CA ALA A 658 -22.19 -1.96 30.11
C ALA A 658 -20.71 -2.22 30.41
N LEU A 659 -20.12 -1.49 31.38
CA LEU A 659 -18.75 -1.70 31.87
C LEU A 659 -18.50 -3.14 32.36
N LYS A 660 -19.50 -3.78 32.98
CA LYS A 660 -19.40 -5.17 33.46
C LYS A 660 -19.41 -6.19 32.33
N SER A 661 -20.18 -5.97 31.26
CA SER A 661 -20.21 -6.89 30.11
C SER A 661 -18.97 -6.78 29.22
N VAL A 662 -18.25 -5.63 29.24
CA VAL A 662 -16.98 -5.44 28.51
C VAL A 662 -15.74 -5.42 29.41
N THR A 663 -15.82 -5.79 30.70
CA THR A 663 -14.63 -5.78 31.59
C THR A 663 -13.48 -6.62 31.01
N ALA A 664 -13.79 -7.80 30.46
CA ALA A 664 -12.79 -8.68 29.84
C ALA A 664 -12.25 -8.18 28.47
N PHE A 665 -12.78 -7.09 27.92
CA PHE A 665 -12.19 -6.39 26.77
C PHE A 665 -11.09 -5.45 27.28
N PHE A 666 -11.41 -4.60 28.26
CA PHE A 666 -10.44 -3.70 28.91
C PHE A 666 -9.36 -4.39 29.74
N THR A 667 -9.54 -5.65 30.15
CA THR A 667 -8.44 -6.48 30.68
C THR A 667 -7.46 -6.83 29.56
N TRP A 668 -7.96 -7.41 28.47
CA TRP A 668 -7.14 -7.84 27.33
C TRP A 668 -6.42 -6.68 26.63
N LEU A 669 -7.08 -5.52 26.52
CA LEU A 669 -6.54 -4.33 25.87
C LEU A 669 -5.25 -3.84 26.59
N ARG A 670 -5.30 -3.74 27.92
CA ARG A 670 -4.11 -3.39 28.74
C ARG A 670 -3.03 -4.48 28.75
N GLU A 671 -3.44 -5.75 28.75
CA GLU A 671 -2.50 -6.89 28.66
C GLU A 671 -1.71 -6.86 27.33
N ALA A 672 -2.23 -6.25 26.27
CA ALA A 672 -1.51 -6.02 25.02
C ALA A 672 -0.56 -4.79 25.09
N GLU A 673 -0.99 -3.69 25.71
CA GLU A 673 -0.17 -2.48 25.92
C GLU A 673 1.11 -2.80 26.73
N ASP A 674 0.98 -3.59 27.81
CA ASP A 674 2.11 -4.06 28.60
C ASP A 674 3.09 -4.92 27.75
N GLU A 675 2.60 -5.87 26.94
CA GLU A 675 3.43 -6.73 26.08
C GLU A 675 4.21 -5.94 25.00
N GLU A 676 3.72 -4.80 24.49
CA GLU A 676 4.49 -3.96 23.54
C GLU A 676 5.55 -3.08 24.23
N SER A 677 5.33 -2.69 25.49
CA SER A 677 6.26 -1.85 26.26
C SER A 677 7.53 -2.60 26.67
N ASP A 678 7.40 -3.85 27.14
CA ASP A 678 8.51 -4.71 27.56
C ASP A 678 9.39 -5.16 26.36
N ASN A 679 8.88 -5.12 25.12
CA ASN A 679 9.64 -5.43 23.91
C ASN A 679 10.50 -4.26 23.37
N ASN A 680 10.41 -3.07 23.98
CA ASN A 680 11.16 -1.87 23.59
C ASN A 680 12.21 -1.40 24.64
N SER A 681 12.53 -2.24 25.63
CA SER A 681 13.41 -1.93 26.78
C SER A 681 14.76 -2.67 26.78
#